data_AF-A0A9N8EYI3-F1
#
_entry.id   AF-A0A9N8EYI3-F1
#
_cell.length_a   1.000
_cell.length_b   1.000
_cell.length_c   1.000
_cell.angle_alpha   90.00
_cell.angle_beta   90.00
_cell.angle_gamma   90.00
#
_symmetry.space_group_name_H-M   'P 1'
#
loop_
_entity.id
_entity.type
_entity.pdbx_description
1 polymer ?
#
loop_
_entity_poly.entity_id
_entity_poly.type
_entity_poly.pdbx_seq_one_letter_code
_entity_poly.pdbx_strand_id
1 'polypeptide(L)'
;MMTFFSGFVVATLLLGNTVGAAAKQLERRTQQDWLGSLSMCGCQQCTSAVYNSQAGDYKCIDRILFLIGDGLTEEAACEQVGNEFPTICGPACNPDTCDGRAQQNLQPIPVSATIVNLPPPTTFCGCPQCTSNIWSRQAGGYACGARIEYLQQVERIDPAAACYEVSLEHPFECGMCNPHTCQGVSNVPPVPIPAVAPTRCGCSQCTESTLNSNADGHSCSERIDFLLASQALTYPNEQDACRQISHEYPTVCGPQCDPDKCGSGPPPNALAVSVSQSQPQQSSQPHAPPTELYCYPPTAQRTIYSNVWGKYKVEVKEGDECGPSDNLFSKAGVALSNNKSDLTLSFGRQPNGQWYASEVRILLPPRETYDYGRYSFSIKSIQVVDTITGDVVGTALPPSIILGLFTWDDTEDFNLRDQESWMHEVDIELSQWDDPNIEDIQFLVQPPGSPHKYRFYSGVGRTPSTPAFNQAPNMYEFEWKPAEISWYSTAGGGQSFTYGTQDALDAGEADYTQCMPANVEVRMNLWNLFGSTAPTGMQDNHRVDVVIDNFTYVPNNLNGVPEGGVCSKDCHCGGPPLQCINNQCTRPGNRQRRRMTGSGDNIMNDSESLLLPVDATVLLGAMLLVVVLLFLRHQRISSESFSNQEVLHDDDLLTVALYDSEDLCIGLNG
;
A
#
# COMPACT_ATOMS: atom_id res chain seq x y z
N MET A 1 18.82 -57.46 -44.37
CA MET A 1 19.52 -56.39 -43.63
C MET A 1 18.54 -55.32 -43.10
N MET A 2 17.36 -55.73 -42.60
CA MET A 2 16.30 -54.78 -42.17
C MET A 2 15.54 -55.24 -40.92
N THR A 3 16.06 -56.24 -40.21
CA THR A 3 15.47 -56.86 -39.01
C THR A 3 16.37 -56.77 -37.77
N PHE A 4 17.45 -55.97 -37.83
CA PHE A 4 18.42 -55.80 -36.73
C PHE A 4 18.40 -54.41 -36.05
N PHE A 5 17.64 -53.44 -36.59
CA PHE A 5 17.63 -52.07 -36.05
C PHE A 5 16.47 -51.78 -35.06
N SER A 6 15.42 -52.59 -35.03
CA SER A 6 14.29 -52.40 -34.09
C SER A 6 14.60 -52.84 -32.65
N GLY A 7 15.54 -53.76 -32.45
CA GLY A 7 15.90 -54.27 -31.12
C GLY A 7 16.72 -53.29 -30.26
N PHE A 8 17.48 -52.38 -30.87
CA PHE A 8 18.41 -51.52 -30.14
C PHE A 8 17.74 -50.26 -29.56
N VAL A 9 16.69 -49.75 -30.19
CA VAL A 9 15.99 -48.53 -29.73
C VAL A 9 15.10 -48.80 -28.50
N VAL A 10 14.48 -49.97 -28.42
CA VAL A 10 13.61 -50.35 -27.29
C VAL A 10 14.42 -50.63 -26.02
N ALA A 11 15.64 -51.15 -26.15
CA ALA A 11 16.54 -51.39 -25.01
C ALA A 11 16.97 -50.08 -24.30
N THR A 12 17.28 -49.03 -25.07
CA THR A 12 17.71 -47.74 -24.51
C THR A 12 16.56 -47.00 -23.80
N LEU A 13 15.33 -47.11 -24.31
CA LEU A 13 14.15 -46.49 -23.70
C LEU A 13 13.71 -47.16 -22.38
N LEU A 14 13.85 -48.49 -22.27
CA LEU A 14 13.53 -49.20 -21.03
C LEU A 14 14.57 -48.96 -19.93
N LEU A 15 15.86 -48.85 -20.28
CA LEU A 15 16.91 -48.52 -19.32
C LEU A 15 16.80 -47.07 -18.81
N GLY A 16 16.50 -46.10 -19.68
CA GLY A 16 16.33 -44.70 -19.30
C GLY A 16 15.27 -44.47 -18.21
N ASN A 17 14.10 -45.12 -18.35
CA ASN A 17 13.00 -44.96 -17.38
C ASN A 17 13.32 -45.61 -16.02
N THR A 18 14.05 -46.73 -15.98
CA THR A 18 14.49 -47.32 -14.71
C THR A 18 15.56 -46.50 -14.00
N VAL A 19 16.48 -45.86 -14.73
CA VAL A 19 17.53 -45.01 -14.14
C VAL A 19 16.94 -43.68 -13.64
N GLY A 20 15.99 -43.08 -14.35
CA GLY A 20 15.30 -41.86 -13.89
C GLY A 20 14.44 -42.07 -12.63
N ALA A 21 13.75 -43.22 -12.53
CA ALA A 21 13.01 -43.57 -11.31
C ALA A 21 13.95 -43.89 -10.14
N ALA A 22 15.03 -44.64 -10.38
CA ALA A 22 16.04 -44.91 -9.36
C ALA A 22 16.76 -43.64 -8.91
N ALA A 23 17.06 -42.69 -9.81
CA ALA A 23 17.64 -41.40 -9.47
C ALA A 23 16.69 -40.58 -8.58
N LYS A 24 15.41 -40.40 -8.96
CA LYS A 24 14.43 -39.69 -8.12
C LYS A 24 14.13 -40.38 -6.78
N GLN A 25 14.29 -41.71 -6.70
CA GLN A 25 14.11 -42.45 -5.44
C GLN A 25 15.38 -42.42 -4.56
N LEU A 26 16.56 -42.33 -5.17
CA LEU A 26 17.83 -42.08 -4.48
C LEU A 26 17.91 -40.62 -3.99
N GLU A 27 17.41 -39.67 -4.78
CA GLU A 27 17.37 -38.23 -4.48
C GLU A 27 16.40 -37.91 -3.33
N ARG A 28 15.19 -38.50 -3.36
CA ARG A 28 14.27 -38.47 -2.20
C ARG A 28 14.86 -39.15 -0.97
N ARG A 29 15.58 -40.27 -1.13
CA ARG A 29 16.30 -40.88 0.00
C ARG A 29 17.39 -39.96 0.52
N THR A 30 18.23 -39.34 -0.32
CA THR A 30 19.24 -38.39 0.16
C THR A 30 18.64 -37.17 0.84
N GLN A 31 17.49 -36.64 0.40
CA GLN A 31 16.83 -35.51 1.07
C GLN A 31 16.22 -35.93 2.43
N GLN A 32 15.71 -37.17 2.53
CA GLN A 32 15.13 -37.72 3.75
C GLN A 32 16.20 -38.27 4.73
N ASP A 33 17.35 -38.70 4.22
CA ASP A 33 18.51 -39.19 4.99
C ASP A 33 19.41 -38.03 5.46
N TRP A 34 19.50 -36.91 4.74
CA TRP A 34 20.18 -35.68 5.23
C TRP A 34 19.43 -35.02 6.39
N LEU A 35 18.09 -35.02 6.37
CA LEU A 35 17.26 -34.56 7.50
C LEU A 35 17.08 -35.62 8.60
N GLY A 36 17.47 -36.87 8.34
CA GLY A 36 17.36 -37.98 9.30
C GLY A 36 18.42 -38.00 10.41
N SER A 37 19.41 -37.09 10.37
CA SER A 37 20.55 -37.08 11.31
C SER A 37 20.95 -35.71 11.88
N LEU A 38 20.35 -34.60 11.44
CA LEU A 38 20.47 -33.30 12.11
C LEU A 38 19.24 -33.08 12.99
N SER A 39 19.44 -32.98 14.30
CA SER A 39 18.40 -32.52 15.21
C SER A 39 18.18 -31.02 15.02
N MET A 40 17.09 -30.65 14.36
CA MET A 40 16.68 -29.26 14.25
C MET A 40 16.54 -28.67 15.66
N CYS A 41 16.94 -27.41 15.85
CA CYS A 41 17.00 -26.72 17.13
C CYS A 41 17.98 -27.31 18.17
N GLY A 42 18.82 -28.29 17.80
CA GLY A 42 19.64 -29.06 18.76
C GLY A 42 18.83 -29.98 19.69
N CYS A 43 17.50 -30.00 19.54
CA CYS A 43 16.58 -30.68 20.44
C CYS A 43 16.22 -32.08 19.95
N GLN A 44 16.59 -33.14 20.69
CA GLN A 44 16.11 -34.50 20.36
C GLN A 44 14.58 -34.66 20.47
N GLN A 45 13.92 -33.81 21.25
CA GLN A 45 12.46 -33.78 21.37
C GLN A 45 11.78 -33.08 20.16
N CYS A 46 12.50 -32.28 19.38
CA CYS A 46 11.99 -31.54 18.21
C CYS A 46 11.86 -32.46 17.00
N THR A 47 11.01 -33.48 17.14
CA THR A 47 10.75 -34.44 16.07
C THR A 47 10.01 -33.78 14.90
N SER A 48 10.02 -34.42 13.75
CA SER A 48 9.25 -33.99 12.58
C SER A 48 7.74 -33.94 12.80
N ALA A 49 7.19 -34.56 13.85
CA ALA A 49 5.81 -34.36 14.25
C ALA A 49 5.60 -33.00 14.96
N VAL A 50 6.57 -32.58 15.78
CA VAL A 50 6.51 -31.31 16.53
C VAL A 50 6.71 -30.14 15.57
N TYR A 51 7.79 -30.12 14.78
CA TYR A 51 8.05 -28.94 13.95
C TYR A 51 7.03 -28.77 12.81
N ASN A 52 6.35 -29.83 12.37
CA ASN A 52 5.21 -29.74 11.43
C ASN A 52 3.86 -29.48 12.12
N SER A 53 3.80 -29.28 13.44
CA SER A 53 2.56 -28.92 14.12
C SER A 53 2.17 -27.48 13.80
N GLN A 54 0.89 -27.28 13.53
CA GLN A 54 0.29 -25.95 13.28
C GLN A 54 0.24 -25.15 14.58
N ALA A 55 0.83 -23.96 14.57
CA ALA A 55 1.01 -23.08 15.71
C ALA A 55 0.58 -21.65 15.32
N GLY A 56 -0.69 -21.33 15.55
CA GLY A 56 -1.31 -20.17 14.92
C GLY A 56 -1.47 -20.39 13.40
N ASP A 57 -1.13 -19.39 12.60
CA ASP A 57 -1.34 -19.40 11.14
C ASP A 57 -0.23 -20.14 10.36
N TYR A 58 0.84 -20.54 11.02
CA TYR A 58 1.99 -21.22 10.42
C TYR A 58 2.38 -22.49 11.19
N LYS A 59 3.17 -23.39 10.59
CA LYS A 59 3.80 -24.49 11.33
C LYS A 59 5.00 -23.98 12.11
N CYS A 60 5.38 -24.65 13.20
CA CYS A 60 6.60 -24.31 13.94
C CYS A 60 7.82 -24.19 13.01
N ILE A 61 8.02 -25.11 12.06
CA ILE A 61 9.13 -25.06 11.10
C ILE A 61 9.05 -23.88 10.14
N ASP A 62 7.85 -23.55 9.65
CA ASP A 62 7.67 -22.46 8.68
C ASP A 62 8.04 -21.11 9.36
N ARG A 63 7.71 -20.95 10.64
CA ARG A 63 8.13 -19.80 11.47
C ARG A 63 9.62 -19.80 11.83
N ILE A 64 10.19 -20.96 12.17
CA ILE A 64 11.64 -21.09 12.44
C ILE A 64 12.45 -20.70 11.19
N LEU A 65 12.06 -21.20 10.01
CA LEU A 65 12.72 -20.88 8.74
C LEU A 65 12.54 -19.41 8.35
N PHE A 66 11.37 -18.82 8.61
CA PHE A 66 11.15 -17.38 8.43
C PHE A 66 12.14 -16.56 9.28
N LEU A 67 12.26 -16.86 10.58
CA LEU A 67 13.17 -16.13 11.48
C LEU A 67 14.66 -16.33 11.12
N ILE A 68 15.05 -17.51 10.62
CA ILE A 68 16.39 -17.74 10.08
C ILE A 68 16.63 -16.89 8.82
N GLY A 69 15.61 -16.75 7.95
CA GLY A 69 15.65 -15.86 6.80
C GLY A 69 15.80 -14.38 7.18
N ASP A 70 15.21 -13.98 8.31
CA ASP A 70 15.31 -12.65 8.92
C ASP A 70 16.63 -12.45 9.72
N GLY A 71 17.57 -13.41 9.62
CA GLY A 71 18.93 -13.28 10.14
C GLY A 71 19.20 -13.90 11.52
N LEU A 72 18.21 -14.56 12.15
CA LEU A 72 18.44 -15.28 13.41
C LEU A 72 19.26 -16.57 13.17
N THR A 73 20.01 -16.99 14.20
CA THR A 73 20.59 -18.34 14.23
C THR A 73 19.49 -19.38 14.42
N GLU A 74 19.73 -20.63 14.00
CA GLU A 74 18.78 -21.73 14.20
C GLU A 74 18.40 -21.90 15.69
N GLU A 75 19.36 -21.80 16.61
CA GLU A 75 19.13 -21.91 18.05
C GLU A 75 18.21 -20.76 18.56
N ALA A 76 18.47 -19.51 18.16
CA ALA A 76 17.66 -18.35 18.55
C ALA A 76 16.26 -18.36 17.92
N ALA A 77 16.14 -18.74 16.65
CA ALA A 77 14.85 -18.89 15.98
C ALA A 77 13.99 -19.97 16.67
N CYS A 78 14.59 -21.10 17.06
CA CYS A 78 13.90 -22.16 17.78
C CYS A 78 13.53 -21.79 19.23
N GLU A 79 14.38 -21.03 19.93
CA GLU A 79 14.06 -20.44 21.22
C GLU A 79 12.86 -19.50 21.10
N GLN A 80 12.88 -18.58 20.14
CA GLN A 80 11.81 -17.62 19.90
C GLN A 80 10.49 -18.32 19.55
N VAL A 81 10.45 -19.23 18.56
CA VAL A 81 9.22 -19.98 18.22
C VAL A 81 8.75 -20.86 19.39
N GLY A 82 9.69 -21.37 20.18
CA GLY A 82 9.40 -22.07 21.42
C GLY A 82 8.71 -21.20 22.48
N ASN A 83 9.11 -19.93 22.57
CA ASN A 83 8.54 -18.93 23.49
C ASN A 83 7.22 -18.33 22.97
N GLU A 84 7.09 -18.11 21.66
CA GLU A 84 5.86 -17.69 20.99
C GLU A 84 4.76 -18.77 21.13
N PHE A 85 5.12 -20.06 21.04
CA PHE A 85 4.18 -21.18 21.05
C PHE A 85 4.51 -22.23 22.14
N PRO A 86 4.42 -21.86 23.43
CA PRO A 86 4.96 -22.63 24.55
C PRO A 86 4.25 -23.97 24.81
N THR A 87 3.12 -24.24 24.16
CA THR A 87 2.38 -25.51 24.28
C THR A 87 2.47 -26.40 23.03
N ILE A 88 2.87 -25.84 21.87
CA ILE A 88 2.86 -26.53 20.58
C ILE A 88 4.31 -26.78 20.12
N CYS A 89 5.14 -25.75 20.09
CA CYS A 89 6.55 -25.82 19.71
C CYS A 89 7.46 -25.88 20.97
N GLY A 90 7.10 -25.14 22.02
CA GLY A 90 7.86 -24.86 23.24
C GLY A 90 8.72 -26.00 23.81
N PRO A 91 8.15 -26.92 24.61
CA PRO A 91 8.93 -27.88 25.41
C PRO A 91 9.75 -28.88 24.60
N ALA A 92 9.51 -28.96 23.29
CA ALA A 92 10.14 -29.92 22.40
C ALA A 92 11.16 -29.30 21.45
N CYS A 93 10.95 -28.06 20.99
CA CYS A 93 11.85 -27.36 20.07
C CYS A 93 12.57 -26.14 20.68
N ASN A 94 12.22 -25.67 21.89
CA ASN A 94 12.99 -24.62 22.56
C ASN A 94 14.28 -25.22 23.19
N PRO A 95 15.49 -24.77 22.76
CA PRO A 95 16.77 -25.23 23.31
C PRO A 95 16.86 -25.18 24.83
N ASP A 96 16.39 -24.10 25.46
CA ASP A 96 16.46 -23.89 26.92
C ASP A 96 15.68 -24.94 27.72
N THR A 97 14.67 -25.55 27.10
CA THR A 97 13.78 -26.53 27.74
C THR A 97 14.10 -27.97 27.38
N CYS A 98 14.63 -28.21 26.18
CA CYS A 98 14.68 -29.53 25.56
C CYS A 98 15.97 -30.33 25.88
N ASP A 99 17.08 -29.64 26.18
CA ASP A 99 18.41 -30.26 26.30
C ASP A 99 18.93 -30.41 27.74
N GLY A 100 18.18 -29.89 28.72
CA GLY A 100 18.49 -30.00 30.14
C GLY A 100 19.50 -28.98 30.67
N ARG A 101 19.95 -27.98 29.90
CA ARG A 101 20.75 -26.85 30.43
C ARG A 101 20.07 -26.18 31.63
N ALA A 102 18.74 -26.05 31.63
CA ALA A 102 17.95 -25.53 32.75
C ALA A 102 17.93 -26.40 34.03
N GLN A 103 18.32 -27.69 33.99
CA GLN A 103 18.20 -28.61 35.14
C GLN A 103 19.48 -28.76 35.97
N GLN A 104 20.60 -28.14 35.61
CA GLN A 104 21.87 -28.31 36.33
C GLN A 104 21.96 -27.58 37.68
N ASN A 105 20.95 -26.79 38.09
CA ASN A 105 21.04 -25.91 39.27
C ASN A 105 20.05 -26.20 40.40
N LEU A 106 19.56 -27.45 40.53
CA LEU A 106 18.70 -27.89 41.64
C LEU A 106 19.24 -29.15 42.33
N GLN A 107 20.23 -28.98 43.21
CA GLN A 107 20.49 -29.95 44.29
C GLN A 107 19.64 -29.63 45.53
N PRO A 108 18.99 -30.64 46.17
CA PRO A 108 18.17 -30.42 47.35
C PRO A 108 19.03 -30.36 48.63
N ILE A 109 18.84 -29.32 49.44
CA ILE A 109 19.47 -29.17 50.78
C ILE A 109 18.38 -28.97 51.85
N PRO A 110 18.55 -29.51 53.09
CA PRO A 110 17.43 -29.69 54.02
C PRO A 110 17.11 -28.46 54.87
N VAL A 111 15.94 -28.54 55.51
CA VAL A 111 15.34 -27.52 56.39
C VAL A 111 16.25 -27.15 57.56
N SER A 112 16.56 -25.86 57.72
CA SER A 112 16.84 -25.23 59.02
C SER A 112 16.62 -23.72 58.96
N ALA A 113 15.90 -23.20 59.95
CA ALA A 113 15.50 -21.80 59.99
C ALA A 113 16.62 -20.90 60.53
N THR A 114 17.03 -19.91 59.73
CA THR A 114 17.77 -18.73 60.20
C THR A 114 17.19 -17.50 59.51
N ILE A 115 17.05 -16.37 60.23
CA ILE A 115 16.60 -15.10 59.68
C ILE A 115 17.71 -14.53 58.79
N VAL A 116 17.43 -14.26 57.52
CA VAL A 116 18.38 -13.71 56.55
C VAL A 116 17.93 -12.33 56.09
N ASN A 117 18.87 -11.38 56.02
CA ASN A 117 18.66 -10.10 55.34
C ASN A 117 18.30 -10.35 53.88
N LEU A 118 17.09 -9.96 53.47
CA LEU A 118 16.72 -9.95 52.06
C LEU A 118 17.68 -9.03 51.29
N PRO A 119 18.24 -9.46 50.14
CA PRO A 119 18.93 -8.54 49.25
C PRO A 119 17.95 -7.44 48.80
N PRO A 120 18.45 -6.21 48.52
CA PRO A 120 17.59 -5.15 48.01
C PRO A 120 16.91 -5.61 46.70
N PRO A 121 15.65 -5.21 46.45
CA PRO A 121 14.93 -5.62 45.24
C PRO A 121 15.70 -5.16 44.00
N THR A 122 15.83 -6.05 43.01
CA THR A 122 16.44 -5.75 41.72
C THR A 122 15.60 -4.73 40.96
N THR A 123 16.17 -3.54 40.73
CA THR A 123 15.58 -2.43 39.98
C THR A 123 16.23 -2.33 38.60
N PHE A 124 15.44 -2.31 37.55
CA PHE A 124 15.91 -2.17 36.17
C PHE A 124 15.81 -0.70 35.72
N CYS A 125 16.45 -0.32 34.61
CA CYS A 125 16.45 1.05 34.06
C CYS A 125 16.91 2.18 35.01
N GLY A 126 17.55 1.86 36.14
CA GLY A 126 17.80 2.83 37.21
C GLY A 126 16.53 3.29 37.96
N CYS A 127 15.37 2.66 37.69
CA CYS A 127 14.06 3.05 38.18
C CYS A 127 13.59 2.17 39.35
N PRO A 128 13.33 2.73 40.55
CA PRO A 128 12.79 1.96 41.67
C PRO A 128 11.43 1.29 41.41
N GLN A 129 10.65 1.84 40.46
CA GLN A 129 9.34 1.32 40.07
C GLN A 129 9.42 0.24 38.96
N CYS A 130 10.53 0.19 38.22
CA CYS A 130 10.82 -0.85 37.24
C CYS A 130 11.30 -2.11 37.96
N THR A 131 10.36 -2.75 38.66
CA THR A 131 10.57 -4.03 39.36
C THR A 131 10.56 -5.18 38.37
N SER A 132 11.02 -6.37 38.79
CA SER A 132 10.96 -7.59 37.98
C SER A 132 9.56 -7.90 37.43
N ASN A 133 8.47 -7.50 38.12
CA ASN A 133 7.10 -7.65 37.61
C ASN A 133 6.86 -6.81 36.35
N ILE A 134 7.31 -5.55 36.35
CA ILE A 134 7.20 -4.64 35.19
C ILE A 134 8.14 -5.12 34.08
N TRP A 135 9.38 -5.50 34.41
CA TRP A 135 10.35 -6.05 33.44
C TRP A 135 9.77 -7.28 32.70
N SER A 136 9.08 -8.17 33.42
CA SER A 136 8.44 -9.37 32.85
C SER A 136 7.06 -9.13 32.19
N ARG A 137 6.51 -7.91 32.24
CA ARG A 137 5.15 -7.63 31.78
C ARG A 137 5.08 -7.67 30.25
N GLN A 138 4.09 -8.38 29.72
CA GLN A 138 3.83 -8.48 28.29
C GLN A 138 3.19 -7.20 27.76
N ALA A 139 3.72 -6.68 26.66
CA ALA A 139 3.26 -5.52 25.91
C ALA A 139 3.60 -5.75 24.42
N GLY A 140 2.70 -5.46 23.49
CA GLY A 140 2.96 -5.64 22.05
C GLY A 140 3.34 -7.06 21.58
N GLY A 141 3.18 -8.10 22.41
CA GLY A 141 3.60 -9.48 22.12
C GLY A 141 4.95 -9.90 22.71
N TYR A 142 5.62 -9.04 23.48
CA TYR A 142 6.90 -9.33 24.14
C TYR A 142 6.93 -8.79 25.57
N ALA A 143 7.87 -9.26 26.40
CA ALA A 143 8.09 -8.67 27.72
C ALA A 143 8.79 -7.31 27.59
N CYS A 144 8.43 -6.32 28.43
CA CYS A 144 9.09 -5.00 28.46
C CYS A 144 10.63 -5.13 28.48
N GLY A 145 11.15 -5.99 29.35
CA GLY A 145 12.58 -6.28 29.47
C GLY A 145 13.19 -6.90 28.22
N ALA A 146 12.47 -7.80 27.54
CA ALA A 146 12.96 -8.45 26.32
C ALA A 146 13.09 -7.46 25.16
N ARG A 147 12.15 -6.52 24.99
CA ARG A 147 12.28 -5.43 24.00
C ARG A 147 13.41 -4.47 24.37
N ILE A 148 13.55 -4.11 25.65
CA ILE A 148 14.65 -3.26 26.14
C ILE A 148 16.02 -3.93 25.92
N GLU A 149 16.12 -5.26 26.10
CA GLU A 149 17.32 -6.06 25.83
C GLU A 149 17.59 -6.18 24.32
N TYR A 150 16.56 -6.35 23.49
CA TYR A 150 16.67 -6.35 22.03
C TYR A 150 17.25 -5.03 21.50
N LEU A 151 16.71 -3.88 21.93
CA LEU A 151 17.22 -2.56 21.54
C LEU A 151 18.70 -2.37 21.94
N GLN A 152 19.10 -2.88 23.12
CA GLN A 152 20.49 -2.83 23.57
C GLN A 152 21.45 -3.74 22.79
N GLN A 153 21.00 -4.94 22.40
CA GLN A 153 21.87 -5.96 21.81
C GLN A 153 21.92 -5.89 20.29
N VAL A 154 20.77 -5.70 19.64
CA VAL A 154 20.61 -5.70 18.19
C VAL A 154 20.82 -4.30 17.62
N GLU A 155 20.05 -3.33 18.10
CA GLU A 155 20.10 -1.93 17.63
C GLU A 155 21.25 -1.13 18.30
N ARG A 156 21.89 -1.69 19.33
CA ARG A 156 23.02 -1.11 20.08
C ARG A 156 22.73 0.23 20.74
N ILE A 157 21.46 0.46 21.07
CA ILE A 157 20.99 1.62 21.83
C ILE A 157 21.48 1.50 23.28
N ASP A 158 21.80 2.62 23.93
CA ASP A 158 22.26 2.56 25.32
C ASP A 158 21.12 2.13 26.28
N PRO A 159 21.43 1.53 27.46
CA PRO A 159 20.40 0.99 28.32
C PRO A 159 19.36 2.00 28.84
N ALA A 160 19.71 3.29 28.97
CA ALA A 160 18.78 4.31 29.41
C ALA A 160 17.86 4.76 28.26
N ALA A 161 18.41 4.96 27.06
CA ALA A 161 17.61 5.23 25.87
C ALA A 161 16.67 4.07 25.55
N ALA A 162 17.12 2.81 25.56
CA ALA A 162 16.28 1.63 25.34
C ALA A 162 15.11 1.54 26.35
N CYS A 163 15.37 1.86 27.64
CA CYS A 163 14.33 1.94 28.65
C CYS A 163 13.34 3.10 28.45
N TYR A 164 13.77 4.19 27.82
CA TYR A 164 12.92 5.32 27.46
C TYR A 164 12.04 4.98 26.25
N GLU A 165 12.61 4.50 25.16
CA GLU A 165 11.95 4.05 23.92
C GLU A 165 10.76 3.12 24.24
N VAL A 166 11.02 1.98 24.89
CA VAL A 166 9.98 0.98 25.20
C VAL A 166 8.90 1.51 26.16
N SER A 167 9.23 2.52 26.97
CA SER A 167 8.27 3.19 27.84
C SER A 167 7.37 4.19 27.10
N LEU A 168 7.75 4.62 25.89
CA LEU A 168 6.92 5.40 24.97
C LEU A 168 6.13 4.49 24.03
N GLU A 169 6.74 3.39 23.55
CA GLU A 169 6.04 2.35 22.77
C GLU A 169 4.84 1.77 23.55
N HIS A 170 5.05 1.46 24.85
CA HIS A 170 4.06 0.79 25.71
C HIS A 170 3.86 1.53 27.04
N PRO A 171 3.19 2.69 27.05
CA PRO A 171 3.17 3.59 28.21
C PRO A 171 2.36 3.05 29.39
N PHE A 172 1.41 2.13 29.18
CA PHE A 172 0.59 1.55 30.25
C PHE A 172 1.28 0.34 30.91
N GLU A 173 1.97 -0.47 30.12
CA GLU A 173 2.63 -1.70 30.54
C GLU A 173 4.04 -1.41 31.07
N CYS A 174 4.84 -0.69 30.27
CA CYS A 174 6.26 -0.47 30.47
C CYS A 174 6.61 0.94 30.97
N GLY A 175 5.65 1.87 31.02
CA GLY A 175 5.85 3.27 31.42
C GLY A 175 6.58 3.48 32.77
N MET A 176 6.46 2.56 33.73
CA MET A 176 7.17 2.62 35.02
C MET A 176 8.70 2.38 34.92
N CYS A 177 9.19 1.99 33.74
CA CYS A 177 10.60 1.84 33.41
C CYS A 177 11.23 3.08 32.75
N ASN A 178 10.45 4.14 32.52
CA ASN A 178 10.93 5.39 31.94
C ASN A 178 11.94 6.11 32.88
N PRO A 179 13.23 6.25 32.51
CA PRO A 179 14.25 6.84 33.36
C PRO A 179 14.03 8.34 33.64
N HIS A 180 13.34 9.06 32.75
CA HIS A 180 13.08 10.49 32.87
C HIS A 180 11.96 10.81 33.88
N THR A 181 11.03 9.88 34.14
CA THR A 181 9.94 10.08 35.10
C THR A 181 10.18 9.41 36.46
N CYS A 182 11.04 8.38 36.52
CA CYS A 182 11.25 7.58 37.73
C CYS A 182 12.30 8.18 38.69
N GLN A 183 13.15 9.11 38.24
CA GLN A 183 14.16 9.77 39.07
C GLN A 183 13.56 10.89 39.94
N GLY A 184 12.98 10.49 41.07
CA GLY A 184 12.55 11.42 42.11
C GLY A 184 13.73 12.15 42.78
N VAL A 185 13.84 13.46 42.53
CA VAL A 185 14.51 14.49 43.36
C VAL A 185 15.76 14.07 44.14
N SER A 186 16.94 14.35 43.59
CA SER A 186 18.19 14.43 44.37
C SER A 186 18.93 15.74 44.10
N ASN A 187 19.08 16.57 45.14
CA ASN A 187 19.69 17.88 45.05
C ASN A 187 21.21 17.78 44.77
N VAL A 188 21.65 18.24 43.59
CA VAL A 188 23.05 18.64 43.37
C VAL A 188 23.06 20.08 42.84
N PRO A 189 23.66 21.06 43.56
CA PRO A 189 23.70 22.43 43.10
C PRO A 189 24.66 22.59 41.91
N PRO A 190 24.31 23.36 40.87
CA PRO A 190 25.13 23.47 39.67
C PRO A 190 26.40 24.31 39.94
N VAL A 191 27.56 23.73 39.65
CA VAL A 191 28.81 24.46 39.48
C VAL A 191 28.74 25.19 38.13
N PRO A 192 28.93 26.52 38.07
CA PRO A 192 28.80 27.26 36.82
C PRO A 192 30.01 27.03 35.91
N ILE A 193 29.83 26.25 34.85
CA ILE A 193 30.73 26.20 33.70
C ILE A 193 30.03 26.90 32.54
N PRO A 194 30.63 27.93 31.91
CA PRO A 194 30.03 28.62 30.78
C PRO A 194 30.19 27.76 29.52
N ALA A 195 29.25 26.83 29.31
CA ALA A 195 29.11 26.09 28.07
C ALA A 195 28.20 26.86 27.10
N VAL A 196 28.74 27.26 25.96
CA VAL A 196 27.91 27.60 24.79
C VAL A 196 27.28 26.28 24.35
N ALA A 197 25.97 26.13 24.58
CA ALA A 197 25.25 24.94 24.12
C ALA A 197 25.38 24.83 22.59
N PRO A 198 25.67 23.64 22.03
CA PRO A 198 25.66 23.45 20.60
C PRO A 198 24.25 23.76 20.07
N THR A 199 24.16 24.73 19.15
CA THR A 199 22.89 25.12 18.55
C THR A 199 22.43 24.05 17.58
N ARG A 200 21.36 23.34 17.95
CA ARG A 200 20.69 22.36 17.09
C ARG A 200 20.27 23.00 15.76
N CYS A 201 20.25 22.22 14.69
CA CYS A 201 19.99 22.63 13.31
C CYS A 201 20.98 23.66 12.74
N GLY A 202 22.08 23.98 13.45
CA GLY A 202 22.95 25.12 13.11
C GLY A 202 22.31 26.49 13.35
N CYS A 203 21.13 26.53 13.96
CA CYS A 203 20.29 27.73 14.03
C CYS A 203 20.29 28.34 15.44
N SER A 204 20.83 29.55 15.59
CA SER A 204 20.77 30.29 16.88
C SER A 204 19.34 30.67 17.31
N GLN A 205 18.38 30.63 16.39
CA GLN A 205 16.96 30.86 16.65
C GLN A 205 16.17 29.57 16.96
N CYS A 206 16.75 28.40 16.70
CA CYS A 206 16.18 27.10 17.06
C CYS A 206 16.40 26.86 18.55
N THR A 207 15.61 27.57 19.35
CA THR A 207 15.70 27.49 20.81
C THR A 207 15.13 26.16 21.31
N GLU A 208 15.50 25.80 22.54
CA GLU A 208 14.88 24.70 23.28
C GLU A 208 13.34 24.80 23.31
N SER A 209 12.77 26.01 23.33
CA SER A 209 11.32 26.22 23.25
C SER A 209 10.73 25.89 21.88
N THR A 210 11.50 26.07 20.80
CA THR A 210 11.09 25.67 19.44
C THR A 210 11.18 24.16 19.30
N LEU A 211 12.29 23.56 19.77
CA LEU A 211 12.51 22.11 19.73
C LEU A 211 11.40 21.36 20.47
N ASN A 212 11.03 21.81 21.66
CA ASN A 212 9.93 21.22 22.45
C ASN A 212 8.52 21.64 21.99
N SER A 213 8.36 22.31 20.85
CA SER A 213 7.03 22.64 20.31
C SER A 213 6.38 21.41 19.68
N ASN A 214 5.12 21.16 20.03
CA ASN A 214 4.34 20.01 19.54
C ASN A 214 3.99 20.18 18.05
N ALA A 215 4.69 19.42 17.21
CA ALA A 215 4.44 19.18 15.81
C ALA A 215 3.72 17.83 15.65
N ASP A 216 2.39 17.88 15.75
CA ASP A 216 1.47 16.77 15.50
C ASP A 216 1.76 15.50 16.32
N GLY A 217 1.62 15.62 17.64
CA GLY A 217 1.80 14.53 18.61
C GLY A 217 3.23 14.43 19.16
N HIS A 218 4.23 14.88 18.41
CA HIS A 218 5.65 14.82 18.75
C HIS A 218 6.28 16.20 18.81
N SER A 219 7.34 16.38 19.59
CA SER A 219 8.13 17.61 19.55
C SER A 219 8.93 17.73 18.25
N CYS A 220 9.25 18.96 17.81
CA CYS A 220 10.20 19.19 16.72
C CYS A 220 11.54 18.45 16.97
N SER A 221 12.01 18.39 18.22
CA SER A 221 13.17 17.59 18.62
C SER A 221 13.00 16.10 18.33
N GLU A 222 11.91 15.49 18.79
CA GLU A 222 11.64 14.06 18.61
C GLU A 222 11.50 13.69 17.12
N ARG A 223 10.90 14.57 16.28
CA ARG A 223 10.88 14.34 14.82
C ARG A 223 12.27 14.44 14.18
N ILE A 224 13.13 15.36 14.62
CA ILE A 224 14.54 15.42 14.15
C ILE A 224 15.28 14.14 14.55
N ASP A 225 15.16 13.71 15.81
CA ASP A 225 15.81 12.49 16.30
C ASP A 225 15.29 11.24 15.58
N PHE A 226 13.98 11.16 15.33
CA PHE A 226 13.36 10.10 14.53
C PHE A 226 13.91 10.04 13.10
N LEU A 227 14.02 11.17 12.38
CA LEU A 227 14.57 11.18 11.02
C LEU A 227 16.05 10.77 11.00
N LEU A 228 16.83 11.16 12.01
CA LEU A 228 18.23 10.77 12.14
C LEU A 228 18.44 9.30 12.51
N ALA A 229 17.51 8.71 13.25
CA ALA A 229 17.58 7.30 13.67
C ALA A 229 17.00 6.36 12.60
N SER A 230 15.79 6.64 12.11
CA SER A 230 15.04 5.75 11.20
C SER A 230 15.34 5.98 9.72
N GLN A 231 15.79 7.17 9.33
CA GLN A 231 15.98 7.58 7.94
C GLN A 231 17.40 8.14 7.67
N ALA A 232 18.41 7.62 8.38
CA ALA A 232 19.80 8.06 8.30
C ALA A 232 20.46 8.02 6.89
N LEU A 233 19.87 7.30 5.93
CA LEU A 233 20.31 7.33 4.52
C LEU A 233 19.75 8.53 3.75
N THR A 234 18.54 8.98 4.09
CA THR A 234 17.82 10.10 3.47
C THR A 234 18.19 11.43 4.12
N TYR A 235 18.33 11.43 5.45
CA TYR A 235 18.71 12.58 6.27
C TYR A 235 20.04 12.29 6.99
N PRO A 236 21.18 12.25 6.26
CA PRO A 236 22.46 11.78 6.79
C PRO A 236 23.11 12.70 7.83
N ASN A 237 22.50 13.84 8.12
CA ASN A 237 22.93 14.75 9.17
C ASN A 237 21.77 15.60 9.70
N GLU A 238 21.99 16.20 10.86
CA GLU A 238 21.03 17.01 11.61
C GLU A 238 20.43 18.18 10.82
N GLN A 239 21.19 18.80 9.90
CA GLN A 239 20.67 19.94 9.12
C GLN A 239 19.64 19.48 8.09
N ASP A 240 19.80 18.30 7.50
CA ASP A 240 18.84 17.75 6.54
C ASP A 240 17.54 17.32 7.23
N ALA A 241 17.63 16.70 8.41
CA ALA A 241 16.46 16.41 9.25
C ALA A 241 15.74 17.70 9.71
N CYS A 242 16.48 18.72 10.16
CA CYS A 242 15.91 20.01 10.56
C CYS A 242 15.27 20.80 9.41
N ARG A 243 15.81 20.66 8.19
CA ARG A 243 15.24 21.19 6.95
C ARG A 243 13.91 20.51 6.64
N GLN A 244 13.86 19.18 6.68
CA GLN A 244 12.64 18.40 6.45
C GLN A 244 11.53 18.78 7.44
N ILE A 245 11.77 18.69 8.75
CA ILE A 245 10.74 18.99 9.75
C ILE A 245 10.31 20.47 9.74
N SER A 246 11.15 21.39 9.24
CA SER A 246 10.79 22.79 9.04
C SER A 246 9.99 23.04 7.75
N HIS A 247 9.97 22.09 6.82
CA HIS A 247 9.11 22.09 5.64
C HIS A 247 7.76 21.40 5.93
N GLU A 248 7.79 20.30 6.69
CA GLU A 248 6.63 19.55 7.19
C GLU A 248 5.81 20.39 8.19
N TYR A 249 6.49 21.10 9.10
CA TYR A 249 5.88 21.97 10.12
C TYR A 249 6.37 23.43 10.02
N PRO A 250 6.00 24.15 8.94
CA PRO A 250 6.55 25.47 8.60
C PRO A 250 6.10 26.61 9.53
N THR A 251 5.16 26.34 10.44
CA THR A 251 4.62 27.29 11.44
C THR A 251 4.97 26.93 12.88
N VAL A 252 5.46 25.71 13.13
CA VAL A 252 5.78 25.18 14.48
C VAL A 252 7.29 25.04 14.65
N CYS A 253 7.95 24.38 13.70
CA CYS A 253 9.40 24.17 13.72
C CYS A 253 10.13 25.16 12.78
N GLY A 254 9.55 25.43 11.62
CA GLY A 254 9.95 26.56 10.77
C GLY A 254 9.36 27.89 11.28
N PRO A 255 9.99 29.05 10.96
CA PRO A 255 11.29 29.23 10.30
C PRO A 255 12.50 29.16 11.25
N GLN A 256 12.31 28.98 12.56
CA GLN A 256 13.40 29.08 13.55
C GLN A 256 14.45 27.96 13.46
N CYS A 257 14.04 26.74 13.13
CA CYS A 257 14.91 25.57 13.01
C CYS A 257 15.31 25.21 11.57
N ASP A 258 14.96 26.06 10.61
CA ASP A 258 15.29 25.85 9.20
C ASP A 258 16.70 26.40 8.89
N PRO A 259 17.68 25.55 8.52
CA PRO A 259 19.06 25.98 8.28
C PRO A 259 19.24 26.92 7.08
N ASP A 260 18.28 27.00 6.15
CA ASP A 260 18.32 27.95 5.02
C ASP A 260 17.75 29.33 5.38
N LYS A 261 16.83 29.37 6.36
CA LYS A 261 16.12 30.59 6.75
C LYS A 261 16.76 31.25 7.97
N CYS A 262 17.33 30.46 8.88
CA CYS A 262 18.04 30.95 10.05
C CYS A 262 19.45 31.49 9.69
N GLY A 263 19.94 32.49 10.42
CA GLY A 263 21.31 33.03 10.22
C GLY A 263 21.43 34.24 9.29
N SER A 264 20.41 34.57 8.50
CA SER A 264 20.31 35.88 7.85
C SER A 264 19.87 36.94 8.88
N GLY A 265 20.83 37.60 9.52
CA GLY A 265 20.56 38.65 10.52
C GLY A 265 19.75 39.81 9.94
N PRO A 266 18.89 40.48 10.75
CA PRO A 266 18.00 41.52 10.26
C PRO A 266 18.79 42.73 9.73
N PRO A 267 18.49 43.26 8.54
CA PRO A 267 19.07 44.53 8.09
C PRO A 267 18.56 45.67 8.99
N PRO A 268 19.43 46.56 9.48
CA PRO A 268 19.00 47.64 10.37
C PRO A 268 18.20 48.70 9.62
N ASN A 269 16.98 48.97 10.10
CA ASN A 269 16.14 50.14 9.78
C ASN A 269 16.13 50.61 8.31
N ALA A 270 15.20 50.06 7.51
CA ALA A 270 14.65 50.76 6.35
C ALA A 270 13.15 51.05 6.57
N LEU A 271 12.76 52.31 6.40
CA LEU A 271 11.38 52.78 6.55
C LEU A 271 10.46 52.17 5.49
N ALA A 272 9.17 52.11 5.83
CA ALA A 272 8.10 51.58 4.99
C ALA A 272 8.16 52.06 3.53
N VAL A 273 8.36 51.10 2.61
CA VAL A 273 7.95 51.22 1.21
C VAL A 273 7.09 50.01 0.88
N SER A 274 5.81 50.26 0.67
CA SER A 274 4.84 49.27 0.20
C SER A 274 5.16 48.89 -1.25
N VAL A 275 5.93 47.84 -1.44
CA VAL A 275 6.12 47.21 -2.76
C VAL A 275 5.17 46.01 -2.85
N SER A 276 4.16 46.14 -3.70
CA SER A 276 3.31 45.04 -4.14
C SER A 276 4.14 44.05 -4.96
N GLN A 277 4.84 43.13 -4.32
CA GLN A 277 5.43 41.98 -5.00
C GLN A 277 4.32 40.97 -5.29
N SER A 278 3.79 41.03 -6.51
CA SER A 278 3.16 39.87 -7.13
C SER A 278 4.16 38.70 -7.07
N GLN A 279 3.78 37.61 -6.40
CA GLN A 279 4.53 36.36 -6.55
C GLN A 279 4.66 36.07 -8.06
N PRO A 280 5.82 35.61 -8.54
CA PRO A 280 5.85 34.95 -9.82
C PRO A 280 4.90 33.76 -9.68
N GLN A 281 3.83 33.71 -10.48
CA GLN A 281 3.19 32.43 -10.73
C GLN A 281 4.30 31.50 -11.21
N GLN A 282 4.58 30.43 -10.46
CA GLN A 282 5.32 29.31 -11.01
C GLN A 282 4.56 28.89 -12.26
N SER A 283 5.12 29.23 -13.42
CA SER A 283 4.59 28.71 -14.66
C SER A 283 4.72 27.20 -14.56
N SER A 284 3.64 26.50 -14.91
CA SER A 284 3.63 25.07 -15.13
C SER A 284 4.54 24.74 -16.34
N GLN A 285 5.85 24.87 -16.16
CA GLN A 285 6.84 24.21 -16.97
C GLN A 285 6.65 22.72 -16.71
N PRO A 286 6.33 21.91 -17.72
CA PRO A 286 6.34 20.47 -17.54
C PRO A 286 7.78 20.08 -17.22
N HIS A 287 8.04 19.68 -15.97
CA HIS A 287 9.22 18.88 -15.68
C HIS A 287 9.18 17.69 -16.66
N ALA A 288 10.28 17.47 -17.37
CA ALA A 288 10.39 16.26 -18.18
C ALA A 288 10.17 15.08 -17.22
N PRO A 289 9.24 14.14 -17.52
CA PRO A 289 8.95 13.06 -16.61
C PRO A 289 10.24 12.30 -16.29
N PRO A 290 10.42 11.81 -15.05
CA PRO A 290 11.62 11.06 -14.68
C PRO A 290 11.86 9.94 -15.72
N THR A 291 13.09 9.88 -16.23
CA THR A 291 13.42 9.01 -17.37
C THR A 291 13.37 7.53 -17.00
N GLU A 292 13.57 7.22 -15.72
CA GLU A 292 13.40 5.91 -15.13
C GLU A 292 12.06 5.90 -14.38
N LEU A 293 11.17 5.00 -14.79
CA LEU A 293 9.91 4.74 -14.11
C LEU A 293 10.06 3.46 -13.29
N TYR A 294 9.38 3.37 -12.14
CA TYR A 294 9.45 2.20 -11.27
C TYR A 294 9.15 0.89 -12.03
N CYS A 295 10.17 0.02 -12.10
CA CYS A 295 10.16 -1.28 -12.78
C CYS A 295 9.82 -1.26 -14.28
N TYR A 296 10.02 -0.14 -14.98
CA TYR A 296 9.86 -0.04 -16.43
C TYR A 296 11.22 0.18 -17.10
N PRO A 297 11.45 -0.37 -18.32
CA PRO A 297 12.68 -0.10 -19.04
C PRO A 297 12.68 1.34 -19.55
N PRO A 298 13.84 1.89 -19.97
CA PRO A 298 13.91 3.23 -20.56
C PRO A 298 12.91 3.39 -21.71
N THR A 299 12.24 4.55 -21.81
CA THR A 299 11.08 4.77 -22.71
C THR A 299 11.32 4.35 -24.17
N ALA A 300 12.56 4.48 -24.67
CA ALA A 300 12.94 4.08 -26.03
C ALA A 300 12.94 2.55 -26.28
N GLN A 301 12.85 1.73 -25.24
CA GLN A 301 12.87 0.26 -25.30
C GLN A 301 11.48 -0.37 -25.05
N ARG A 302 10.50 0.41 -24.56
CA ARG A 302 9.16 -0.08 -24.20
C ARG A 302 8.39 -0.53 -25.44
N THR A 303 7.68 -1.64 -25.33
CA THR A 303 6.59 -1.94 -26.27
C THR A 303 5.42 -1.00 -26.00
N ILE A 304 4.98 -0.28 -27.04
CA ILE A 304 3.93 0.73 -26.95
C ILE A 304 2.83 0.43 -27.96
N TYR A 305 1.61 0.23 -27.46
CA TYR A 305 0.40 0.20 -28.27
C TYR A 305 -0.23 1.59 -28.34
N SER A 306 -0.78 1.95 -29.50
CA SER A 306 -1.37 3.28 -29.74
C SER A 306 -2.77 3.16 -30.34
N ASN A 307 -3.68 4.05 -29.90
CA ASN A 307 -5.11 4.03 -30.24
C ASN A 307 -5.82 2.75 -29.73
N VAL A 308 -5.49 2.34 -28.51
CA VAL A 308 -6.19 1.28 -27.78
C VAL A 308 -7.54 1.83 -27.32
N TRP A 309 -8.62 1.08 -27.54
CA TRP A 309 -10.01 1.52 -27.32
C TRP A 309 -10.34 2.88 -27.99
N GLY A 310 -9.63 3.23 -29.07
CA GLY A 310 -9.85 4.47 -29.82
C GLY A 310 -9.35 5.77 -29.16
N LYS A 311 -8.74 5.71 -27.97
CA LYS A 311 -8.24 6.90 -27.25
C LYS A 311 -6.81 6.75 -26.72
N TYR A 312 -6.49 5.62 -26.12
CA TYR A 312 -5.33 5.51 -25.23
C TYR A 312 -4.06 5.07 -25.94
N LYS A 313 -2.94 5.42 -25.33
CA LYS A 313 -1.65 4.73 -25.53
C LYS A 313 -1.47 3.78 -24.35
N VAL A 314 -0.93 2.58 -24.59
CA VAL A 314 -0.66 1.59 -23.55
C VAL A 314 0.82 1.20 -23.62
N GLU A 315 1.56 1.36 -22.53
CA GLU A 315 2.99 1.00 -22.44
C GLU A 315 3.15 -0.28 -21.62
N VAL A 316 3.83 -1.27 -22.19
CA VAL A 316 4.03 -2.59 -21.58
C VAL A 316 5.24 -2.54 -20.64
N LYS A 317 5.10 -3.17 -19.48
CA LYS A 317 6.20 -3.43 -18.55
C LYS A 317 7.03 -4.62 -19.05
N GLU A 318 8.34 -4.42 -19.16
CA GLU A 318 9.29 -5.45 -19.58
C GLU A 318 10.58 -5.29 -18.76
N GLY A 319 11.03 -6.33 -18.07
CA GLY A 319 12.27 -6.24 -17.29
C GLY A 319 12.52 -7.44 -16.39
N ASP A 320 13.50 -7.26 -15.49
CA ASP A 320 13.83 -8.19 -14.44
C ASP A 320 12.73 -8.25 -13.35
N GLU A 321 12.92 -9.10 -12.35
CA GLU A 321 12.00 -9.35 -11.22
C GLU A 321 11.78 -8.07 -10.39
N CYS A 322 10.77 -7.28 -10.77
CA CYS A 322 10.52 -5.94 -10.23
C CYS A 322 9.01 -5.64 -10.24
N GLY A 323 8.40 -5.61 -9.06
CA GLY A 323 6.96 -5.49 -8.85
C GLY A 323 6.52 -6.35 -7.65
N PRO A 324 5.25 -6.78 -7.58
CA PRO A 324 4.79 -7.68 -6.53
C PRO A 324 5.44 -9.07 -6.69
N SER A 325 6.11 -9.55 -5.63
CA SER A 325 6.92 -10.78 -5.63
C SER A 325 8.00 -10.81 -6.74
N ASP A 326 8.67 -11.94 -6.93
CA ASP A 326 9.65 -12.19 -8.01
C ASP A 326 8.97 -12.50 -9.37
N ASN A 327 7.95 -11.72 -9.75
CA ASN A 327 7.26 -11.90 -11.03
C ASN A 327 8.08 -11.36 -12.21
N LEU A 328 8.28 -12.20 -13.24
CA LEU A 328 8.91 -11.81 -14.50
C LEU A 328 7.90 -11.15 -15.45
N PHE A 329 7.85 -9.82 -15.47
CA PHE A 329 6.97 -9.06 -16.35
C PHE A 329 7.48 -9.02 -17.80
N SER A 330 6.67 -9.49 -18.75
CA SER A 330 7.09 -9.65 -20.14
C SER A 330 6.02 -9.26 -21.16
N LYS A 331 6.43 -8.62 -22.26
CA LYS A 331 5.57 -8.42 -23.44
C LYS A 331 5.04 -9.70 -24.06
N ALA A 332 5.63 -10.86 -23.77
CA ALA A 332 5.09 -12.14 -24.21
C ALA A 332 3.69 -12.40 -23.63
N GLY A 333 3.38 -11.79 -22.48
CA GLY A 333 2.06 -11.82 -21.86
C GLY A 333 1.16 -10.63 -22.19
N VAL A 334 1.49 -9.79 -23.18
CA VAL A 334 0.58 -8.71 -23.62
C VAL A 334 0.32 -8.82 -25.11
N ALA A 335 -0.96 -8.87 -25.48
CA ALA A 335 -1.39 -8.87 -26.87
C ALA A 335 -2.51 -7.84 -27.10
N LEU A 336 -2.51 -7.22 -28.28
CA LEU A 336 -3.59 -6.36 -28.73
C LEU A 336 -4.19 -6.92 -30.03
N SER A 337 -5.51 -7.04 -30.05
CA SER A 337 -6.27 -7.41 -31.25
C SER A 337 -6.05 -6.45 -32.43
N ASN A 338 -6.21 -6.96 -33.66
CA ASN A 338 -6.00 -6.18 -34.89
C ASN A 338 -6.89 -4.93 -35.00
N ASN A 339 -8.10 -4.97 -34.43
CA ASN A 339 -9.04 -3.85 -34.36
C ASN A 339 -8.84 -2.96 -33.11
N LYS A 340 -7.87 -3.28 -32.25
CA LYS A 340 -7.50 -2.52 -31.04
C LYS A 340 -8.59 -2.38 -29.97
N SER A 341 -9.61 -3.26 -29.99
CA SER A 341 -10.67 -3.30 -28.96
C SER A 341 -10.31 -4.21 -27.79
N ASP A 342 -9.63 -5.31 -28.06
CA ASP A 342 -9.34 -6.33 -27.06
C ASP A 342 -7.84 -6.29 -26.71
N LEU A 343 -7.52 -5.91 -25.48
CA LEU A 343 -6.19 -6.02 -24.87
C LEU A 343 -6.18 -7.29 -24.01
N THR A 344 -5.24 -8.20 -24.27
CA THR A 344 -5.07 -9.43 -23.47
C THR A 344 -3.87 -9.27 -22.56
N LEU A 345 -4.07 -9.50 -21.27
CA LEU A 345 -3.01 -9.78 -20.30
C LEU A 345 -2.97 -11.28 -20.06
N SER A 346 -1.78 -11.88 -20.14
CA SER A 346 -1.58 -13.31 -19.97
C SER A 346 -0.54 -13.62 -18.89
N PHE A 347 -0.79 -14.70 -18.16
CA PHE A 347 0.18 -15.34 -17.27
C PHE A 347 0.41 -16.76 -17.76
N GLY A 348 1.65 -17.17 -17.94
CA GLY A 348 1.94 -18.51 -18.47
C GLY A 348 3.40 -18.87 -18.43
N ARG A 349 3.76 -19.97 -19.08
CA ARG A 349 5.13 -20.48 -19.06
C ARG A 349 5.83 -20.32 -20.41
N GLN A 350 7.05 -19.82 -20.37
CA GLN A 350 7.91 -19.67 -21.55
C GLN A 350 8.56 -21.02 -21.93
N PRO A 351 9.01 -21.21 -23.19
CA PRO A 351 9.71 -22.42 -23.63
C PRO A 351 11.02 -22.73 -22.87
N ASN A 352 11.62 -21.74 -22.20
CA ASN A 352 12.80 -21.93 -21.34
C ASN A 352 12.46 -22.45 -19.93
N GLY A 353 11.16 -22.58 -19.60
CA GLY A 353 10.67 -23.07 -18.31
C GLY A 353 10.36 -21.99 -17.26
N GLN A 354 10.62 -20.71 -17.53
CA GLN A 354 10.25 -19.60 -16.64
C GLN A 354 8.75 -19.26 -16.79
N TRP A 355 8.11 -18.92 -15.68
CA TRP A 355 6.78 -18.28 -15.70
C TRP A 355 6.93 -16.79 -16.05
N TYR A 356 5.91 -16.23 -16.70
CA TYR A 356 5.84 -14.80 -17.01
C TYR A 356 4.50 -14.22 -16.55
N ALA A 357 4.59 -13.00 -16.04
CA ALA A 357 3.49 -12.11 -15.73
C ALA A 357 3.35 -11.04 -16.82
N SER A 358 2.29 -10.24 -16.74
CA SER A 358 2.06 -9.10 -17.62
C SER A 358 1.59 -7.89 -16.84
N GLU A 359 2.02 -6.70 -17.26
CA GLU A 359 1.60 -5.42 -16.69
C GLU A 359 1.66 -4.33 -17.77
N VAL A 360 0.71 -3.40 -17.69
CA VAL A 360 0.60 -2.28 -18.61
C VAL A 360 0.25 -0.98 -17.88
N ARG A 361 0.76 0.14 -18.39
CA ARG A 361 0.36 1.51 -18.02
C ARG A 361 -0.52 2.08 -19.12
N ILE A 362 -1.62 2.71 -18.73
CA ILE A 362 -2.55 3.38 -19.64
C ILE A 362 -2.27 4.88 -19.63
N LEU A 363 -1.81 5.42 -20.75
CA LEU A 363 -1.53 6.84 -20.94
C LEU A 363 -2.69 7.54 -21.65
N LEU A 364 -3.09 8.67 -21.07
CA LEU A 364 -4.02 9.61 -21.69
C LEU A 364 -3.38 10.33 -22.90
N PRO A 365 -4.20 10.94 -23.78
CA PRO A 365 -3.72 11.83 -24.82
C PRO A 365 -2.89 13.00 -24.24
N PRO A 366 -1.95 13.58 -25.02
CA PRO A 366 -1.12 14.68 -24.54
C PRO A 366 -1.97 15.88 -24.03
N ARG A 367 -1.61 16.38 -22.84
CA ARG A 367 -2.30 17.46 -22.08
C ARG A 367 -3.58 17.05 -21.35
N GLU A 368 -3.94 15.78 -21.34
CA GLU A 368 -4.88 15.22 -20.36
C GLU A 368 -4.10 14.57 -19.21
N THR A 369 -4.62 14.65 -17.99
CA THR A 369 -4.10 14.01 -16.77
C THR A 369 -5.20 13.23 -16.08
N TYR A 370 -4.81 12.21 -15.31
CA TYR A 370 -5.70 11.57 -14.36
C TYR A 370 -5.91 12.51 -13.15
N ASP A 371 -7.12 12.50 -12.61
CA ASP A 371 -7.63 13.44 -11.60
C ASP A 371 -8.88 12.83 -10.94
N TYR A 372 -9.58 13.56 -10.08
CA TYR A 372 -10.90 13.17 -9.60
C TYR A 372 -11.85 12.88 -10.77
N GLY A 373 -12.45 11.70 -10.75
CA GLY A 373 -13.20 11.17 -11.88
C GLY A 373 -13.55 9.71 -11.70
N ARG A 374 -14.06 9.12 -12.77
CA ARG A 374 -14.54 7.74 -12.81
C ARG A 374 -13.66 6.89 -13.72
N TYR A 375 -13.17 5.79 -13.18
CA TYR A 375 -12.21 4.86 -13.76
C TYR A 375 -12.91 3.52 -13.93
N SER A 376 -13.20 3.13 -15.18
CA SER A 376 -14.03 1.97 -15.50
C SER A 376 -13.28 0.98 -16.38
N PHE A 377 -13.27 -0.28 -15.97
CA PHE A 377 -12.55 -1.40 -16.55
C PHE A 377 -13.56 -2.48 -16.97
N SER A 378 -13.56 -2.86 -18.25
CA SER A 378 -14.46 -3.91 -18.78
C SER A 378 -13.66 -5.17 -19.06
N ILE A 379 -13.90 -6.23 -18.28
CA ILE A 379 -13.32 -7.55 -18.50
C ILE A 379 -14.31 -8.38 -19.30
N LYS A 380 -13.92 -8.75 -20.51
CA LYS A 380 -14.71 -9.53 -21.47
C LYS A 380 -14.68 -11.03 -21.20
N SER A 381 -13.52 -11.56 -20.84
CA SER A 381 -13.35 -12.98 -20.54
C SER A 381 -12.09 -13.24 -19.73
N ILE A 382 -12.16 -14.26 -18.88
CA ILE A 382 -11.00 -14.91 -18.28
C ILE A 382 -11.01 -16.37 -18.75
N GLN A 383 -9.88 -16.86 -19.22
CA GLN A 383 -9.72 -18.24 -19.70
C GLN A 383 -8.41 -18.82 -19.17
N VAL A 384 -8.45 -20.06 -18.71
CA VAL A 384 -7.27 -20.90 -18.52
C VAL A 384 -7.22 -21.84 -19.71
N VAL A 385 -6.17 -21.75 -20.52
CA VAL A 385 -6.02 -22.45 -21.80
C VAL A 385 -4.90 -23.48 -21.70
N ASP A 386 -5.17 -24.72 -22.11
CA ASP A 386 -4.13 -25.72 -22.36
C ASP A 386 -3.40 -25.35 -23.66
N THR A 387 -2.13 -24.96 -23.56
CA THR A 387 -1.32 -24.50 -24.70
C THR A 387 -0.91 -25.61 -25.68
N ILE A 388 -1.12 -26.88 -25.33
CA ILE A 388 -0.85 -28.04 -26.20
C ILE A 388 -2.08 -28.38 -27.04
N THR A 389 -3.28 -28.40 -26.45
CA THR A 389 -4.52 -28.77 -27.15
C THR A 389 -5.27 -27.56 -27.71
N GLY A 390 -5.11 -26.39 -27.10
CA GLY A 390 -5.90 -25.19 -27.36
C GLY A 390 -7.23 -25.13 -26.60
N ASP A 391 -7.52 -26.10 -25.72
CA ASP A 391 -8.78 -26.16 -24.99
C ASP A 391 -8.82 -25.18 -23.81
N VAL A 392 -10.00 -24.60 -23.56
CA VAL A 392 -10.26 -23.83 -22.33
C VAL A 392 -10.58 -24.80 -21.19
N VAL A 393 -9.67 -24.90 -20.22
CA VAL A 393 -9.76 -25.78 -19.04
C VAL A 393 -10.30 -25.08 -17.79
N GLY A 394 -10.48 -23.75 -17.83
CA GLY A 394 -11.08 -22.96 -16.75
C GLY A 394 -11.52 -21.57 -17.22
N THR A 395 -12.45 -20.94 -16.49
CA THR A 395 -13.02 -19.62 -16.84
C THR A 395 -13.00 -18.62 -15.67
N ALA A 396 -12.13 -18.88 -14.69
CA ALA A 396 -11.84 -18.01 -13.55
C ALA A 396 -10.33 -18.06 -13.28
N LEU A 397 -9.80 -17.08 -12.56
CA LEU A 397 -8.38 -17.03 -12.20
C LEU A 397 -8.03 -18.22 -11.29
N PRO A 398 -6.91 -18.94 -11.53
CA PRO A 398 -6.38 -19.94 -10.60
C PRO A 398 -6.08 -19.33 -9.22
N PRO A 399 -6.11 -20.11 -8.11
CA PRO A 399 -6.13 -19.56 -6.77
C PRO A 399 -5.04 -18.53 -6.43
N SER A 400 -3.80 -18.75 -6.86
CA SER A 400 -2.67 -17.87 -6.58
C SER A 400 -2.42 -16.78 -7.63
N ILE A 401 -3.31 -16.63 -8.63
CA ILE A 401 -3.19 -15.59 -9.66
C ILE A 401 -3.99 -14.36 -9.24
N ILE A 402 -3.39 -13.17 -9.40
CA ILE A 402 -3.99 -11.87 -9.11
C ILE A 402 -4.09 -11.08 -10.41
N LEU A 403 -5.27 -10.52 -10.69
CA LEU A 403 -5.46 -9.43 -11.64
C LEU A 403 -5.69 -8.14 -10.84
N GLY A 404 -4.74 -7.21 -10.89
CA GLY A 404 -4.87 -5.88 -10.32
C GLY A 404 -5.28 -4.84 -11.37
N LEU A 405 -6.22 -3.97 -11.01
CA LEU A 405 -6.70 -2.83 -11.79
C LEU A 405 -6.62 -1.59 -10.89
N PHE A 406 -5.62 -0.74 -11.09
CA PHE A 406 -5.21 0.20 -10.04
C PHE A 406 -4.68 1.53 -10.56
N THR A 407 -4.67 2.54 -9.69
CA THR A 407 -3.89 3.77 -9.87
C THR A 407 -2.53 3.66 -9.18
N TRP A 408 -1.56 4.47 -9.60
CA TRP A 408 -0.25 4.59 -8.96
C TRP A 408 0.32 5.99 -9.23
N ASP A 409 1.12 6.57 -8.34
CA ASP A 409 1.94 7.75 -8.60
C ASP A 409 3.42 7.36 -8.57
N ASP A 410 4.08 7.46 -9.73
CA ASP A 410 5.48 7.08 -9.91
C ASP A 410 6.49 8.14 -9.46
N THR A 411 6.01 9.29 -8.95
CA THR A 411 6.82 10.41 -8.45
C THR A 411 6.83 10.52 -6.93
N GLU A 412 5.93 9.86 -6.21
CA GLU A 412 6.02 9.75 -4.75
C GLU A 412 7.22 8.88 -4.36
N ASP A 413 7.97 9.28 -3.33
CA ASP A 413 9.13 8.52 -2.87
C ASP A 413 8.66 7.40 -1.95
N PHE A 414 8.83 6.16 -2.41
CA PHE A 414 8.47 4.94 -1.68
C PHE A 414 9.13 4.85 -0.29
N ASN A 415 10.24 5.54 -0.09
CA ASN A 415 10.96 5.60 1.17
C ASN A 415 10.46 6.70 2.12
N LEU A 416 9.82 7.75 1.60
CA LEU A 416 9.35 8.88 2.43
C LEU A 416 8.02 8.58 3.12
N ARG A 417 7.16 7.73 2.53
CA ARG A 417 5.84 7.34 3.06
C ARG A 417 5.15 8.49 3.79
N ASP A 418 4.98 9.60 3.08
CA ASP A 418 4.08 10.66 3.49
C ASP A 418 2.71 10.02 3.73
N GLN A 419 2.33 9.97 5.02
CA GLN A 419 1.30 9.08 5.56
C GLN A 419 -0.11 9.38 5.00
N GLU A 420 -0.22 10.44 4.21
CA GLU A 420 -1.43 10.96 3.60
C GLU A 420 -1.71 10.43 2.18
N SER A 421 -0.70 9.93 1.44
CA SER A 421 -0.80 9.71 -0.03
C SER A 421 -0.61 8.28 -0.53
N TRP A 422 0.28 7.48 0.05
CA TRP A 422 0.44 6.04 -0.28
C TRP A 422 0.40 5.71 -1.80
N MET A 423 1.23 6.38 -2.62
CA MET A 423 1.33 6.15 -4.07
C MET A 423 0.04 6.43 -4.85
N HIS A 424 -0.93 7.14 -4.27
CA HIS A 424 -2.26 7.36 -4.88
C HIS A 424 -2.93 6.06 -5.37
N GLU A 425 -2.66 4.95 -4.69
CA GLU A 425 -3.05 3.60 -5.13
C GLU A 425 -4.46 3.23 -4.66
N VAL A 426 -5.39 3.23 -5.61
CA VAL A 426 -6.79 2.81 -5.49
C VAL A 426 -6.96 1.54 -6.31
N ASP A 427 -7.32 0.44 -5.65
CA ASP A 427 -7.32 -0.90 -6.21
C ASP A 427 -8.71 -1.47 -6.49
N ILE A 428 -8.76 -2.25 -7.57
CA ILE A 428 -9.68 -3.38 -7.71
C ILE A 428 -8.85 -4.61 -8.04
N GLU A 429 -8.84 -5.59 -7.14
CA GLU A 429 -8.11 -6.84 -7.31
C GLU A 429 -9.03 -8.05 -7.40
N LEU A 430 -8.75 -8.92 -8.36
CA LEU A 430 -9.44 -10.19 -8.56
C LEU A 430 -8.45 -11.32 -8.24
N SER A 431 -8.66 -12.01 -7.12
CA SER A 431 -7.88 -13.18 -6.72
C SER A 431 -8.52 -13.92 -5.55
N GLN A 432 -8.30 -15.23 -5.48
CA GLN A 432 -8.59 -16.04 -4.30
C GLN A 432 -7.47 -15.96 -3.24
N TRP A 433 -6.32 -15.32 -3.54
CA TRP A 433 -5.16 -15.21 -2.64
C TRP A 433 -4.69 -16.58 -2.10
N ASP A 434 -4.66 -17.57 -3.00
CA ASP A 434 -4.40 -18.99 -2.76
C ASP A 434 -5.41 -19.75 -1.87
N ASP A 435 -6.41 -19.09 -1.28
CA ASP A 435 -7.52 -19.76 -0.58
C ASP A 435 -8.82 -19.78 -1.41
N PRO A 436 -9.21 -20.93 -2.02
CA PRO A 436 -10.45 -21.03 -2.78
C PRO A 436 -11.74 -20.90 -1.93
N ASN A 437 -11.60 -20.78 -0.61
CA ASN A 437 -12.72 -20.62 0.31
C ASN A 437 -13.12 -19.16 0.54
N ILE A 438 -12.26 -18.17 0.27
CA ILE A 438 -12.52 -16.74 0.51
C ILE A 438 -13.04 -15.98 -0.72
N GLU A 439 -13.49 -14.76 -0.48
CA GLU A 439 -14.00 -13.79 -1.46
C GLU A 439 -12.95 -13.52 -2.55
N ASP A 440 -13.32 -13.63 -3.83
CA ASP A 440 -12.39 -13.56 -4.95
C ASP A 440 -12.24 -12.17 -5.60
N ILE A 441 -12.93 -11.15 -5.07
CA ILE A 441 -12.79 -9.74 -5.43
C ILE A 441 -12.49 -8.93 -4.17
N GLN A 442 -11.58 -7.97 -4.25
CA GLN A 442 -11.45 -6.90 -3.26
C GLN A 442 -11.37 -5.50 -3.89
N PHE A 443 -12.01 -4.55 -3.22
CA PHE A 443 -11.88 -3.11 -3.43
C PHE A 443 -11.12 -2.52 -2.25
N LEU A 444 -10.12 -1.68 -2.50
CA LEU A 444 -9.40 -0.98 -1.43
C LEU A 444 -8.70 0.30 -1.91
N VAL A 445 -8.19 1.05 -0.94
CA VAL A 445 -7.08 1.99 -1.11
C VAL A 445 -5.88 1.42 -0.34
N GLN A 446 -4.65 1.68 -0.77
CA GLN A 446 -3.48 1.24 -0.01
C GLN A 446 -3.27 2.08 1.27
N PRO A 447 -2.75 1.48 2.35
CA PRO A 447 -2.44 0.06 2.53
C PRO A 447 -3.70 -0.76 2.88
N PRO A 448 -3.79 -2.08 2.58
CA PRO A 448 -4.98 -2.89 2.83
C PRO A 448 -5.42 -2.90 4.31
N GLY A 449 -6.57 -2.31 4.63
CA GLY A 449 -7.07 -2.27 6.01
C GLY A 449 -8.58 -1.99 6.13
N SER A 450 -9.10 -2.07 7.35
CA SER A 450 -10.44 -1.58 7.69
C SER A 450 -10.33 -0.09 8.08
N PRO A 451 -11.31 0.78 7.73
CA PRO A 451 -12.58 0.48 7.07
C PRO A 451 -12.53 0.45 5.54
N HIS A 452 -11.41 0.82 4.93
CA HIS A 452 -11.23 1.12 3.50
C HIS A 452 -10.94 -0.09 2.59
N LYS A 453 -11.34 -1.30 3.02
CA LYS A 453 -11.24 -2.55 2.25
C LYS A 453 -12.54 -3.32 2.31
N TYR A 454 -13.04 -3.72 1.15
CA TYR A 454 -14.23 -4.53 1.00
C TYR A 454 -13.96 -5.75 0.13
N ARG A 455 -14.36 -6.94 0.58
CA ARG A 455 -14.24 -8.20 -0.19
C ARG A 455 -15.61 -8.81 -0.47
N PHE A 456 -15.77 -9.41 -1.63
CA PHE A 456 -17.01 -10.12 -2.01
C PHE A 456 -16.76 -11.22 -3.06
N TYR A 457 -17.72 -12.13 -3.23
CA TYR A 457 -17.68 -13.16 -4.28
C TYR A 457 -18.20 -12.63 -5.61
N SER A 458 -17.47 -12.91 -6.69
CA SER A 458 -17.83 -12.48 -8.05
C SER A 458 -19.06 -13.18 -8.63
N GLY A 459 -19.40 -14.38 -8.16
CA GLY A 459 -20.60 -15.11 -8.59
C GLY A 459 -21.70 -15.18 -7.52
N VAL A 460 -22.94 -15.23 -8.00
CA VAL A 460 -24.15 -15.31 -7.18
C VAL A 460 -24.50 -16.77 -6.84
N GLY A 461 -25.11 -16.99 -5.67
CA GLY A 461 -25.67 -18.30 -5.31
C GLY A 461 -24.63 -19.37 -4.94
N ARG A 462 -23.46 -18.97 -4.42
CA ARG A 462 -22.42 -19.89 -3.93
C ARG A 462 -23.01 -20.92 -2.95
N THR A 463 -22.63 -22.18 -3.13
CA THR A 463 -22.85 -23.25 -2.14
C THR A 463 -21.49 -23.78 -1.69
N PRO A 464 -21.37 -24.41 -0.50
CA PRO A 464 -20.12 -25.05 -0.07
C PRO A 464 -19.60 -26.11 -1.05
N SER A 465 -20.45 -26.64 -1.93
CA SER A 465 -20.12 -27.61 -2.98
C SER A 465 -19.81 -26.99 -4.35
N THR A 466 -20.03 -25.69 -4.54
CA THR A 466 -19.81 -24.99 -5.82
C THR A 466 -19.33 -23.56 -5.56
N PRO A 467 -17.99 -23.31 -5.60
CA PRO A 467 -17.44 -21.97 -5.74
C PRO A 467 -17.89 -21.42 -7.09
N ALA A 468 -18.91 -20.57 -7.07
CA ALA A 468 -19.34 -19.83 -8.25
C ALA A 468 -18.48 -18.57 -8.33
N PHE A 469 -17.32 -18.69 -8.98
CA PHE A 469 -16.55 -17.53 -9.43
C PHE A 469 -17.09 -17.12 -10.81
N ASN A 470 -17.44 -15.85 -10.95
CA ASN A 470 -17.93 -15.24 -12.19
C ASN A 470 -17.24 -13.90 -12.37
N GLN A 471 -15.92 -13.94 -12.54
CA GLN A 471 -15.04 -12.77 -12.67
C GLN A 471 -15.19 -12.08 -14.04
N ALA A 472 -15.69 -12.78 -15.07
CA ALA A 472 -16.01 -12.19 -16.37
C ALA A 472 -17.19 -12.91 -17.06
N PRO A 473 -17.95 -12.23 -17.95
CA PRO A 473 -17.81 -10.82 -18.33
C PRO A 473 -18.37 -9.87 -17.25
N ASN A 474 -17.60 -8.86 -16.86
CA ASN A 474 -18.04 -7.84 -15.90
C ASN A 474 -17.37 -6.49 -16.14
N MET A 475 -18.04 -5.44 -15.66
CA MET A 475 -17.43 -4.14 -15.44
C MET A 475 -17.01 -4.00 -13.97
N TYR A 476 -15.88 -3.34 -13.76
CA TYR A 476 -15.29 -2.95 -12.48
C TYR A 476 -14.95 -1.46 -12.56
N GLU A 477 -15.38 -0.68 -11.57
CA GLU A 477 -15.27 0.78 -11.63
C GLU A 477 -15.05 1.37 -10.24
N PHE A 478 -14.32 2.48 -10.17
CA PHE A 478 -14.37 3.40 -9.04
C PHE A 478 -14.56 4.85 -9.49
N GLU A 479 -15.29 5.61 -8.67
CA GLU A 479 -15.41 7.06 -8.75
C GLU A 479 -14.65 7.67 -7.57
N TRP A 480 -13.60 8.45 -7.88
CA TRP A 480 -12.76 9.12 -6.90
C TRP A 480 -13.16 10.60 -6.79
N LYS A 481 -13.48 11.03 -5.58
CA LYS A 481 -13.83 12.40 -5.19
C LYS A 481 -12.91 12.89 -4.04
N PRO A 482 -12.84 14.20 -3.77
CA PRO A 482 -11.89 14.79 -2.82
C PRO A 482 -11.96 14.40 -1.34
N ALA A 483 -12.85 13.49 -0.93
CA ALA A 483 -12.95 12.95 0.44
C ALA A 483 -13.74 11.61 0.45
N GLU A 484 -13.88 10.97 -0.71
CA GLU A 484 -14.75 9.80 -0.92
C GLU A 484 -14.31 9.04 -2.18
N ILE A 485 -14.14 7.74 -2.07
CA ILE A 485 -13.99 6.82 -3.20
C ILE A 485 -15.16 5.84 -3.15
N SER A 486 -15.81 5.64 -4.29
CA SER A 486 -16.95 4.73 -4.43
C SER A 486 -16.69 3.72 -5.53
N TRP A 487 -16.71 2.43 -5.20
CA TRP A 487 -16.53 1.33 -6.13
C TRP A 487 -17.86 0.72 -6.55
N TYR A 488 -17.89 0.20 -7.77
CA TYR A 488 -19.00 -0.60 -8.29
C TYR A 488 -18.47 -1.73 -9.18
N SER A 489 -19.15 -2.88 -9.14
CA SER A 489 -18.98 -3.93 -10.15
C SER A 489 -20.31 -4.60 -10.49
N THR A 490 -20.45 -5.04 -11.73
CA THR A 490 -21.56 -5.93 -12.13
C THR A 490 -21.43 -7.35 -11.56
N ALA A 491 -20.23 -7.73 -11.10
CA ALA A 491 -19.97 -8.99 -10.42
C ALA A 491 -20.73 -9.06 -9.08
N GLY A 492 -20.89 -10.26 -8.53
CA GLY A 492 -21.60 -10.50 -7.28
C GLY A 492 -23.09 -10.12 -7.30
N GLY A 493 -23.67 -9.89 -8.49
CA GLY A 493 -25.04 -9.43 -8.67
C GLY A 493 -25.24 -7.91 -8.65
N GLY A 494 -24.16 -7.13 -8.78
CA GLY A 494 -24.19 -5.67 -8.61
C GLY A 494 -23.74 -5.29 -7.21
N GLN A 495 -22.43 -5.15 -7.02
CA GLN A 495 -21.81 -4.85 -5.73
C GLN A 495 -21.27 -3.43 -5.71
N SER A 496 -21.45 -2.75 -4.58
CA SER A 496 -21.00 -1.39 -4.34
C SER A 496 -20.34 -1.28 -2.98
N PHE A 497 -19.33 -0.41 -2.90
CA PHE A 497 -18.66 -0.03 -1.66
C PHE A 497 -18.32 1.45 -1.74
N THR A 498 -18.32 2.13 -0.60
CA THR A 498 -17.88 3.52 -0.48
C THR A 498 -17.02 3.62 0.76
N TYR A 499 -15.89 4.31 0.64
CA TYR A 499 -15.05 4.74 1.74
C TYR A 499 -14.79 6.24 1.58
N GLY A 500 -15.07 7.01 2.62
CA GLY A 500 -14.72 8.41 2.69
C GLY A 500 -14.13 8.80 4.03
N THR A 501 -13.71 10.06 4.13
CA THR A 501 -13.16 10.64 5.36
C THR A 501 -14.04 10.42 6.58
N GLN A 502 -15.38 10.47 6.42
CA GLN A 502 -16.29 10.24 7.54
C GLN A 502 -16.16 8.83 8.12
N ASP A 503 -15.92 7.81 7.29
CA ASP A 503 -15.76 6.42 7.75
C ASP A 503 -14.46 6.24 8.55
N ALA A 504 -13.37 6.89 8.11
CA ALA A 504 -12.11 6.93 8.85
C ALA A 504 -12.29 7.63 10.22
N LEU A 505 -12.93 8.79 10.22
CA LEU A 505 -13.20 9.58 11.43
C LEU A 505 -14.13 8.86 12.42
N ASP A 506 -15.15 8.14 11.93
CA ASP A 506 -16.08 7.37 12.76
C ASP A 506 -15.43 6.08 13.32
N ALA A 507 -14.47 5.49 12.58
CA ALA A 507 -13.65 4.39 13.06
C ALA A 507 -12.55 4.83 14.05
N GLY A 508 -12.12 6.10 13.98
CA GLY A 508 -10.94 6.60 14.71
C GLY A 508 -9.61 6.18 14.08
N GLU A 509 -9.64 5.86 12.78
CA GLU A 509 -8.51 5.36 11.99
C GLU A 509 -7.92 6.46 11.08
N ALA A 510 -6.78 6.18 10.45
CA ALA A 510 -6.19 7.09 9.47
C ALA A 510 -7.09 7.26 8.22
N ASP A 511 -7.05 8.45 7.61
CA ASP A 511 -7.80 8.76 6.39
C ASP A 511 -6.94 8.57 5.14
N TYR A 512 -7.20 7.46 4.45
CA TYR A 512 -6.55 7.04 3.21
C TYR A 512 -7.23 7.61 1.96
N THR A 513 -8.19 8.54 2.05
CA THR A 513 -8.61 9.30 0.86
C THR A 513 -7.51 10.30 0.48
N GLN A 514 -6.86 10.07 -0.67
CA GLN A 514 -5.68 10.84 -1.07
C GLN A 514 -6.09 12.06 -1.92
N CYS A 515 -5.25 13.09 -1.89
CA CYS A 515 -5.53 14.39 -2.50
C CYS A 515 -5.00 14.50 -3.94
N MET A 516 -5.82 15.06 -4.84
CA MET A 516 -5.46 15.42 -6.21
C MET A 516 -5.32 16.95 -6.37
N PRO A 517 -4.56 17.46 -7.37
CA PRO A 517 -3.86 16.72 -8.43
C PRO A 517 -2.56 16.07 -7.93
N ALA A 518 -2.30 14.88 -8.45
CA ALA A 518 -1.06 14.12 -8.31
C ALA A 518 -0.64 13.58 -9.70
N ASN A 519 0.56 13.01 -9.86
CA ASN A 519 1.06 12.45 -11.11
C ASN A 519 0.54 11.02 -11.38
N VAL A 520 -0.73 10.79 -11.04
CA VAL A 520 -1.37 9.49 -11.12
C VAL A 520 -1.32 8.93 -12.55
N GLU A 521 -1.00 7.65 -12.62
CA GLU A 521 -1.15 6.77 -13.77
C GLU A 521 -2.15 5.66 -13.46
N VAL A 522 -2.67 5.00 -14.50
CA VAL A 522 -3.52 3.81 -14.37
C VAL A 522 -2.74 2.61 -14.87
N ARG A 523 -2.70 1.55 -14.06
CA ARG A 523 -2.03 0.30 -14.35
C ARG A 523 -3.02 -0.88 -14.34
N MET A 524 -2.66 -1.93 -15.07
CA MET A 524 -3.30 -3.24 -14.98
C MET A 524 -2.21 -4.30 -14.95
N ASN A 525 -2.25 -5.26 -14.02
CA ASN A 525 -1.28 -6.35 -13.95
C ASN A 525 -1.95 -7.72 -13.77
N LEU A 526 -1.30 -8.78 -14.26
CA LEU A 526 -1.69 -10.17 -14.07
C LEU A 526 -0.45 -10.95 -13.63
N TRP A 527 -0.42 -11.32 -12.35
CA TRP A 527 0.76 -11.82 -11.65
C TRP A 527 0.41 -12.99 -10.72
N ASN A 528 1.43 -13.68 -10.20
CA ASN A 528 1.29 -14.81 -9.29
C ASN A 528 1.78 -14.45 -7.88
N LEU A 529 1.02 -14.83 -6.85
CA LEU A 529 1.35 -14.57 -5.45
C LEU A 529 2.77 -15.06 -5.09
N PHE A 530 3.14 -16.23 -5.59
CA PHE A 530 4.43 -16.89 -5.41
C PHE A 530 5.47 -16.55 -6.50
N GLY A 531 5.24 -15.44 -7.21
CA GLY A 531 6.08 -14.91 -8.29
C GLY A 531 6.56 -15.95 -9.29
N SER A 532 7.87 -16.20 -9.34
CA SER A 532 8.51 -17.09 -10.32
C SER A 532 8.13 -18.57 -10.17
N THR A 533 7.54 -18.94 -9.03
CA THR A 533 7.11 -20.31 -8.71
C THR A 533 5.87 -20.73 -9.51
N ALA A 534 5.67 -22.03 -9.71
CA ALA A 534 4.47 -22.56 -10.36
C ALA A 534 3.18 -22.16 -9.60
N PRO A 535 2.18 -21.56 -10.26
CA PRO A 535 0.93 -21.15 -9.62
C PRO A 535 0.09 -22.35 -9.14
N THR A 536 -0.62 -22.15 -8.03
CA THR A 536 -1.59 -23.13 -7.54
C THR A 536 -2.71 -23.33 -8.56
N GLY A 537 -3.08 -24.58 -8.80
CA GLY A 537 -4.15 -24.95 -9.74
C GLY A 537 -3.76 -24.90 -11.22
N MET A 538 -2.51 -24.56 -11.57
CA MET A 538 -2.01 -24.59 -12.95
C MET A 538 -1.12 -25.81 -13.22
N GLN A 539 -1.08 -26.23 -14.49
CA GLN A 539 -0.06 -27.15 -15.02
C GLN A 539 0.93 -26.36 -15.87
N ASP A 540 2.13 -26.89 -16.11
CA ASP A 540 3.21 -26.26 -16.91
C ASP A 540 2.78 -25.83 -18.32
N ASN A 541 1.75 -26.47 -18.89
CA ASN A 541 1.18 -26.16 -20.20
C ASN A 541 -0.06 -25.26 -20.13
N HIS A 542 -0.51 -24.81 -18.95
CA HIS A 542 -1.61 -23.86 -18.83
C HIS A 542 -1.13 -22.41 -19.02
N ARG A 543 -1.95 -21.59 -19.67
CA ARG A 543 -1.83 -20.13 -19.71
C ARG A 543 -3.15 -19.52 -19.26
N VAL A 544 -3.11 -18.51 -18.39
CA VAL A 544 -4.25 -17.63 -18.09
C VAL A 544 -4.26 -16.50 -19.11
N ASP A 545 -5.41 -16.23 -19.72
CA ASP A 545 -5.68 -15.08 -20.57
C ASP A 545 -6.84 -14.27 -19.97
N VAL A 546 -6.59 -12.99 -19.67
CA VAL A 546 -7.59 -12.00 -19.28
C VAL A 546 -7.75 -11.02 -20.43
N VAL A 547 -8.96 -10.91 -20.98
CA VAL A 547 -9.28 -9.99 -22.08
C VAL A 547 -10.04 -8.77 -21.53
N ILE A 548 -9.43 -7.60 -21.66
CA ILE A 548 -10.00 -6.29 -21.36
C ILE A 548 -10.49 -5.68 -22.69
N ASP A 549 -11.79 -5.44 -22.81
CA ASP A 549 -12.39 -4.91 -24.05
C ASP A 549 -12.75 -3.42 -24.01
N ASN A 550 -12.64 -2.81 -22.83
CA ASN A 550 -12.73 -1.35 -22.69
C ASN A 550 -12.04 -0.86 -21.41
N PHE A 551 -11.47 0.34 -21.48
CA PHE A 551 -11.17 1.18 -20.32
C PHE A 551 -11.70 2.59 -20.59
N THR A 552 -12.35 3.20 -19.61
CA THR A 552 -12.77 4.61 -19.71
C THR A 552 -12.43 5.39 -18.45
N TYR A 553 -11.82 6.54 -18.66
CA TYR A 553 -11.65 7.58 -17.64
C TYR A 553 -12.52 8.79 -18.00
N VAL A 554 -13.32 9.27 -17.05
CA VAL A 554 -14.17 10.45 -17.16
C VAL A 554 -13.91 11.37 -15.97
N PRO A 555 -13.26 12.55 -16.14
CA PRO A 555 -13.06 13.50 -15.05
C PRO A 555 -14.39 14.05 -14.54
N ASN A 556 -14.54 14.16 -13.21
CA ASN A 556 -15.73 14.76 -12.60
C ASN A 556 -15.59 16.29 -12.42
N ASN A 557 -14.38 16.84 -12.57
CA ASN A 557 -14.07 18.28 -12.43
C ASN A 557 -14.38 18.84 -11.02
N LEU A 558 -14.35 17.98 -10.00
CA LEU A 558 -14.34 18.41 -8.61
C LEU A 558 -12.93 18.88 -8.26
N ASN A 559 -12.82 20.00 -7.53
CA ASN A 559 -11.54 20.52 -7.05
C ASN A 559 -11.43 20.47 -5.51
N GLY A 560 -12.41 19.82 -4.86
CA GLY A 560 -12.55 19.75 -3.41
C GLY A 560 -14.01 19.70 -2.94
N VAL A 561 -14.19 19.36 -1.67
CA VAL A 561 -15.43 19.39 -0.88
C VAL A 561 -15.87 20.85 -0.66
N PRO A 562 -17.19 21.15 -0.74
CA PRO A 562 -17.72 22.50 -0.51
C PRO A 562 -17.67 22.93 0.97
N GLU A 563 -17.87 24.24 1.21
CA GLU A 563 -17.93 24.82 2.55
C GLU A 563 -19.00 24.14 3.42
N GLY A 564 -18.59 23.61 4.58
CA GLY A 564 -19.41 22.83 5.52
C GLY A 564 -19.39 21.31 5.31
N GLY A 565 -18.79 20.80 4.23
CA GLY A 565 -18.60 19.36 4.02
C GLY A 565 -17.44 18.79 4.85
N VAL A 566 -17.43 17.47 5.02
CA VAL A 566 -16.48 16.72 5.85
C VAL A 566 -15.12 16.63 5.17
N CYS A 567 -14.05 16.70 5.96
CA CYS A 567 -12.65 16.60 5.52
C CYS A 567 -11.76 16.15 6.68
N SER A 568 -10.52 15.79 6.35
CA SER A 568 -9.42 15.55 7.30
C SER A 568 -8.19 16.38 6.92
N LYS A 569 -7.97 16.55 5.61
CA LYS A 569 -6.83 17.28 5.01
C LYS A 569 -7.29 18.61 4.41
N ASP A 570 -6.44 19.64 4.43
CA ASP A 570 -6.74 20.96 3.82
C ASP A 570 -7.02 20.83 2.30
N CYS A 571 -6.33 19.90 1.63
CA CYS A 571 -6.49 19.61 0.19
C CYS A 571 -7.78 18.87 -0.18
N HIS A 572 -8.52 18.33 0.78
CA HIS A 572 -9.89 17.88 0.54
C HIS A 572 -10.84 19.04 0.26
N CYS A 573 -10.55 20.24 0.78
CA CYS A 573 -11.37 21.42 0.56
C CYS A 573 -11.06 22.07 -0.80
N GLY A 574 -12.06 22.74 -1.40
CA GLY A 574 -12.05 23.32 -2.77
C GLY A 574 -11.03 24.43 -3.09
N GLY A 575 -9.81 24.33 -2.58
CA GLY A 575 -8.77 25.34 -2.62
C GLY A 575 -9.02 26.53 -1.67
N PRO A 576 -8.03 27.42 -1.54
CA PRO A 576 -8.18 28.66 -0.77
C PRO A 576 -9.39 29.47 -1.26
N PRO A 577 -10.25 29.99 -0.35
CA PRO A 577 -9.99 30.18 1.06
C PRO A 577 -10.55 29.08 1.99
N LEU A 578 -10.89 27.88 1.51
CA LEU A 578 -11.35 26.81 2.39
C LEU A 578 -10.18 26.04 3.00
N GLN A 579 -10.30 25.70 4.27
CA GLN A 579 -9.38 24.88 5.06
C GLN A 579 -10.18 23.87 5.88
N CYS A 580 -9.58 22.73 6.19
CA CYS A 580 -10.17 21.73 7.06
C CYS A 580 -10.00 22.12 8.53
N ILE A 581 -11.10 22.53 9.18
CA ILE A 581 -11.07 23.02 10.57
C ILE A 581 -12.16 22.31 11.37
N ASN A 582 -11.76 21.49 12.34
CA ASN A 582 -12.64 20.56 13.07
C ASN A 582 -13.41 19.63 12.12
N ASN A 583 -12.68 19.00 11.20
CA ASN A 583 -13.19 18.05 10.21
C ASN A 583 -14.26 18.62 9.26
N GLN A 584 -14.27 19.94 9.06
CA GLN A 584 -15.17 20.64 8.14
C GLN A 584 -14.42 21.66 7.30
N CYS A 585 -14.72 21.69 5.99
CA CYS A 585 -14.19 22.71 5.09
C CYS A 585 -14.80 24.07 5.42
N THR A 586 -14.01 25.00 5.97
CA THR A 586 -14.49 26.32 6.40
C THR A 586 -13.53 27.43 6.00
N ARG A 587 -14.04 28.67 5.93
CA ARG A 587 -13.18 29.85 5.69
C ARG A 587 -12.52 30.32 6.99
N PRO A 588 -11.18 30.40 7.06
CA PRO A 588 -10.50 30.98 8.21
C PRO A 588 -10.90 32.46 8.33
N GLY A 589 -11.33 32.86 9.53
CA GLY A 589 -11.83 34.20 9.81
C GLY A 589 -13.35 34.32 9.91
N ASN A 590 -14.12 33.33 9.42
CA ASN A 590 -15.55 33.21 9.71
C ASN A 590 -15.77 32.65 11.13
N ARG A 591 -15.21 33.32 12.15
CA ARG A 591 -15.74 33.24 13.50
C ARG A 591 -17.17 33.74 13.42
N GLN A 592 -18.12 32.81 13.27
CA GLN A 592 -19.51 33.08 13.59
C GLN A 592 -19.48 33.79 14.93
N ARG A 593 -19.96 35.04 14.95
CA ARG A 593 -20.35 35.65 16.22
C ARG A 593 -21.52 34.81 16.71
N ARG A 594 -21.22 33.69 17.40
CA ARG A 594 -22.13 33.04 18.34
C ARG A 594 -22.54 34.14 19.27
N ARG A 595 -23.68 34.75 18.94
CA ARG A 595 -24.32 35.78 19.71
C ARG A 595 -24.74 35.06 20.97
N MET A 596 -23.87 35.07 21.98
CA MET A 596 -24.24 34.71 23.33
C MET A 596 -25.31 35.72 23.74
N THR A 597 -26.55 35.41 23.41
CA THR A 597 -27.73 35.97 24.06
C THR A 597 -27.63 35.48 25.48
N GLY A 598 -26.93 36.24 26.31
CA GLY A 598 -26.70 35.92 27.71
C GLY A 598 -28.05 35.66 28.37
N SER A 599 -28.12 34.54 29.11
CA SER A 599 -29.26 34.26 29.97
C SER A 599 -29.41 35.41 30.96
N GLY A 600 -30.53 36.13 30.85
CA GLY A 600 -30.98 37.13 31.80
C GLY A 600 -32.44 36.85 32.08
N ASP A 601 -32.72 36.25 33.23
CA ASP A 601 -34.07 35.85 33.61
C ASP A 601 -35.00 37.08 33.71
N ASN A 602 -36.22 36.99 33.16
CA ASN A 602 -37.43 36.91 34.00
C ASN A 602 -38.77 37.07 33.25
N ILE A 603 -39.74 36.26 33.70
CA ILE A 603 -41.19 36.52 33.82
C ILE A 603 -42.09 36.46 32.57
N MET A 604 -43.20 35.75 32.81
CA MET A 604 -44.38 35.43 32.00
C MET A 604 -44.99 36.60 31.19
N ASN A 605 -45.56 36.26 30.01
CA ASN A 605 -47.03 36.18 29.89
C ASN A 605 -47.49 35.49 28.60
N ASP A 606 -48.70 34.94 28.64
CA ASP A 606 -49.40 34.32 27.52
C ASP A 606 -49.71 35.31 26.38
N SER A 607 -49.69 34.85 25.13
CA SER A 607 -50.75 35.13 24.16
C SER A 607 -50.60 34.33 22.85
N GLU A 608 -51.64 33.54 22.59
CA GLU A 608 -52.26 33.23 21.30
C GLU A 608 -51.41 33.08 20.03
N SER A 609 -51.42 31.83 19.55
CA SER A 609 -51.26 31.46 18.15
C SER A 609 -52.10 32.30 17.18
N LEU A 610 -51.45 33.03 16.26
CA LEU A 610 -52.08 33.49 15.02
C LEU A 610 -51.45 32.77 13.82
N LEU A 611 -52.20 31.83 13.25
CA LEU A 611 -51.91 31.24 11.94
C LEU A 611 -52.29 32.26 10.85
N LEU A 612 -51.31 32.70 10.06
CA LEU A 612 -51.58 33.37 8.78
C LEU A 612 -51.59 32.31 7.66
N PRO A 613 -52.63 32.26 6.81
CA PRO A 613 -52.67 31.33 5.70
C PRO A 613 -51.72 31.80 4.59
N VAL A 614 -50.81 30.92 4.17
CA VAL A 614 -49.99 31.14 2.96
C VAL A 614 -50.77 30.65 1.75
N ASP A 615 -50.94 31.50 0.76
CA ASP A 615 -51.86 31.29 -0.36
C ASP A 615 -51.39 30.16 -1.30
N ALA A 616 -52.17 29.09 -1.41
CA ALA A 616 -51.81 27.88 -2.16
C ALA A 616 -51.87 28.04 -3.70
N THR A 617 -52.18 29.25 -4.19
CA THR A 617 -52.40 29.54 -5.62
C THR A 617 -51.11 29.71 -6.44
N VAL A 618 -49.96 29.97 -5.81
CA VAL A 618 -48.69 30.22 -6.53
C VAL A 618 -47.95 28.95 -6.94
N LEU A 619 -48.01 27.87 -6.14
CA LEU A 619 -47.28 26.62 -6.42
C LEU A 619 -47.88 25.77 -7.55
N LEU A 620 -49.20 25.84 -7.77
CA LEU A 620 -49.88 25.11 -8.86
C LEU A 620 -49.56 25.68 -10.25
N GLY A 621 -49.27 26.98 -10.36
CA GLY A 621 -48.91 27.62 -11.63
C GLY A 621 -47.54 27.19 -12.16
N ALA A 622 -46.57 26.96 -11.26
CA ALA A 622 -45.21 26.59 -11.64
C ALA A 622 -45.12 25.14 -12.18
N MET A 623 -45.83 24.18 -11.57
CA MET A 623 -45.81 22.79 -12.04
C MET A 623 -46.50 22.59 -13.40
N LEU A 624 -47.56 23.35 -13.70
CA LEU A 624 -48.26 23.22 -14.98
C LEU A 624 -47.39 23.63 -16.17
N LEU A 625 -46.53 24.64 -15.99
CA LEU A 625 -45.62 25.11 -17.04
C LEU A 625 -44.54 24.06 -17.39
N VAL A 626 -44.00 23.36 -16.38
CA VAL A 626 -43.00 22.30 -16.57
C VAL A 626 -43.59 21.10 -17.31
N VAL A 627 -44.82 20.68 -16.98
CA VAL A 627 -45.50 19.57 -17.68
C VAL A 627 -45.78 19.91 -19.15
N VAL A 628 -46.20 21.14 -19.45
CA VAL A 628 -46.44 21.59 -20.84
C VAL A 628 -45.12 21.64 -21.64
N LEU A 629 -44.03 22.11 -21.05
CA LEU A 629 -42.72 22.14 -21.72
C LEU A 629 -42.14 20.74 -21.96
N LEU A 630 -42.37 19.79 -21.06
CA LEU A 630 -41.99 18.39 -21.26
C LEU A 630 -42.83 17.71 -22.36
N PHE A 631 -44.14 17.96 -22.42
CA PHE A 631 -45.00 17.43 -23.49
C PHE A 631 -44.61 17.98 -24.88
N LEU A 632 -44.29 19.27 -24.99
CA LEU A 632 -43.86 19.88 -26.25
C LEU A 632 -42.48 19.40 -26.72
N ARG A 633 -41.62 18.92 -25.81
CA ARG A 633 -40.31 18.34 -26.18
C ARG A 633 -40.43 16.90 -26.70
N HIS A 634 -41.50 16.18 -26.34
CA HIS A 634 -41.69 14.77 -26.72
C HIS A 634 -42.39 14.55 -28.08
N GLN A 635 -42.97 15.59 -28.69
CA GLN A 635 -43.60 15.50 -30.03
C GLN A 635 -42.67 15.87 -31.20
N ARG A 636 -41.34 15.94 -31.00
CA ARG A 636 -40.38 16.35 -32.05
C ARG A 636 -39.40 15.26 -32.49
N ILE A 637 -39.58 14.01 -32.06
CA ILE A 637 -38.74 12.86 -32.45
C ILE A 637 -39.63 11.63 -32.74
N SER A 638 -40.43 11.68 -33.82
CA SER A 638 -41.13 10.50 -34.34
C SER A 638 -41.60 10.67 -35.79
N SER A 639 -40.69 10.95 -36.73
CA SER A 639 -40.95 10.76 -38.16
C SER A 639 -39.66 10.73 -38.98
N GLU A 640 -39.15 9.54 -39.28
CA GLU A 640 -38.72 9.15 -40.64
C GLU A 640 -38.32 7.66 -40.66
N SER A 641 -38.92 6.90 -41.60
CA SER A 641 -38.65 5.49 -41.86
C SER A 641 -39.18 5.13 -43.25
N PHE A 642 -38.54 4.16 -43.94
CA PHE A 642 -38.70 3.78 -45.36
C PHE A 642 -38.07 4.76 -46.36
N SER A 643 -37.43 4.35 -47.46
CA SER A 643 -37.42 3.03 -48.15
C SER A 643 -36.07 2.72 -48.83
N ASN A 644 -35.81 1.43 -49.08
CA ASN A 644 -34.77 0.89 -49.99
C ASN A 644 -34.90 1.45 -51.43
N GLN A 645 -33.82 1.45 -52.24
CA GLN A 645 -33.56 0.43 -53.28
C GLN A 645 -32.15 0.55 -53.96
N GLU A 646 -31.71 -0.52 -54.62
CA GLU A 646 -30.40 -0.76 -55.27
C GLU A 646 -30.19 -0.01 -56.62
N VAL A 647 -28.93 0.21 -57.05
CA VAL A 647 -28.39 0.01 -58.44
C VAL A 647 -26.86 -0.28 -58.37
N LEU A 648 -26.34 -1.04 -59.36
CA LEU A 648 -24.99 -1.62 -59.51
C LEU A 648 -23.95 -0.77 -60.32
N HIS A 649 -22.68 -1.24 -60.32
CA HIS A 649 -21.61 -1.07 -61.35
C HIS A 649 -20.96 0.33 -61.51
N ASP A 650 -19.68 0.48 -61.89
CA ASP A 650 -18.46 -0.38 -61.85
C ASP A 650 -17.19 0.50 -62.09
N ASP A 651 -16.01 -0.14 -62.14
CA ASP A 651 -14.74 0.28 -62.79
C ASP A 651 -13.80 1.37 -62.16
N ASP A 652 -12.62 0.86 -61.78
CA ASP A 652 -11.25 1.32 -62.11
C ASP A 652 -10.96 2.77 -62.57
N LEU A 653 -9.91 3.38 -61.98
CA LEU A 653 -8.62 3.56 -62.70
C LEU A 653 -7.45 4.08 -61.83
N LEU A 654 -6.24 3.63 -62.21
CA LEU A 654 -4.94 4.13 -61.74
C LEU A 654 -4.74 5.63 -62.03
N THR A 655 -3.87 6.28 -61.25
CA THR A 655 -2.92 7.25 -61.83
C THR A 655 -1.56 7.15 -61.14
N VAL A 656 -0.51 6.94 -61.95
CA VAL A 656 0.90 7.02 -61.57
C VAL A 656 1.48 8.32 -62.13
N ALA A 657 2.33 9.00 -61.36
CA ALA A 657 3.31 9.96 -61.88
C ALA A 657 4.60 9.89 -61.05
N LEU A 658 5.75 9.98 -61.74
CA LEU A 658 7.12 9.83 -61.25
C LEU A 658 7.90 11.16 -61.34
N TYR A 659 9.19 11.13 -60.97
CA TYR A 659 10.24 12.16 -61.15
C TYR A 659 10.22 13.37 -60.18
N ASP A 660 11.33 13.99 -59.75
CA ASP A 660 12.77 13.63 -59.52
C ASP A 660 13.50 14.91 -59.01
N SER A 661 14.75 14.97 -58.53
CA SER A 661 15.79 13.98 -58.10
C SER A 661 16.93 14.73 -57.35
N GLU A 662 17.79 14.01 -56.60
CA GLU A 662 19.09 14.48 -56.04
C GLU A 662 18.98 15.55 -54.91
N ASP A 663 19.74 15.50 -53.81
CA ASP A 663 21.20 15.63 -53.83
C ASP A 663 21.93 15.01 -52.61
N LEU A 664 23.25 14.82 -52.76
CA LEU A 664 24.14 14.02 -51.93
C LEU A 664 25.15 14.90 -51.18
N CYS A 665 25.42 14.66 -49.88
CA CYS A 665 26.63 15.21 -49.25
C CYS A 665 27.15 14.36 -48.08
N ILE A 666 28.29 13.69 -48.30
CA ILE A 666 29.13 13.06 -47.28
C ILE A 666 30.20 14.08 -46.85
N GLY A 667 30.51 14.16 -45.56
CA GLY A 667 31.61 14.98 -45.04
C GLY A 667 32.24 14.38 -43.78
N LEU A 668 33.29 13.57 -43.94
CA LEU A 668 34.18 13.15 -42.86
C LEU A 668 35.42 14.06 -42.83
N ASN A 669 35.72 14.63 -41.66
CA ASN A 669 37.06 14.79 -41.03
C ASN A 669 37.08 16.03 -40.12
N GLY A 670 37.59 15.84 -38.90
CA GLY A 670 37.72 16.85 -37.84
C GLY A 670 37.96 16.17 -36.52
#